data_AF-A0A9P9N1R7-F1
#
_entry.id   AF-A0A9P9N1R7-F1
#
_cell.length_a   1.000
_cell.length_b   1.000
_cell.length_c   1.000
_cell.angle_alpha   90.00
_cell.angle_beta   90.00
_cell.angle_gamma   90.00
#
_symmetry.space_group_name_H-M   'P 1'
#
loop_
_entity.id
_entity.type
_entity.pdbx_description
1 polymer ?
#
loop_
_entity_poly.entity_id
_entity_poly.type
_entity_poly.pdbx_seq_one_letter_code
_entity_poly.pdbx_strand_id
1 'polypeptide(L)'
;MEARTVKLIETSGRNGIPAPEFMGDRPAEAPTGQCGVHGRSAGTPTVGTPGYDIRVRVSYAQEELGVVQVAGEGPHTGQAWKVARDEKILLKANGGSGGAGGRGEDGQAGGRGRNGRDATRHRNGEDGQDGAPGGNGGYGSSGADGAAGGNVFVTVHEEDTDLLLPLEYDVNGGAGGASGEHGEPGDGGTGGLGGQGHVWTEKHSNSVSAHARPGGANGRNGAPGNRAATFLTGGKSGPNGSIQIKVIRGDLSEATYPGVYRLEVTNFDIIDENEDGINEPGEHLHVHNIRVRNAGQMPSPEARSIQVLIQGTKFLEPITTEPIELPRSIQPGQEVEVPGVLRAYIRNEWAEKPLGLMLKATEFVTLVAYFNERLNRPLPKFCGQADILIQYPLVLDPPTYLDCVAKGDKVRFKWVLHNNSSKSYGIDGILGRGAATKLSDPARFFTLTHATTDAPDEATDEISEIEPYSMVTIDQDFSVDPNTMEYSEGNLSLELMLSDPKTGTMRSVQKHVMHLQISGVYELSPKPSFLLVVNSKTPNYAIHQIITLVRKRLHTSLDIFNISLSGSYESPVTKDNVLKSYEGKSIIIFGNKFSYFNRGLCDPWSLLDPWQTGLLMKSGTNILFSAVQDLPSLNGWAQKMTFPAHDFATGTQSVNDQNAKMVVSALRKTDPKALTSDMVTHRFPVKKALFKSLPSSVNSAAEAAAKRLNKNMPLRRFITAPDIQATDATGKTGGVLICEGVPKNANLIASVNLFPPSPAGTHTIADHHLFLIISCLPFSVKARMFWNMVGQSDTTGVSCEVLYSGLDGFYNNLPGQNLGVDKKVLDAVCLSLQFNMTSEIYRFTSTKPRYPDPLTAPEQLNQLSLITQFFAAAPQAAKVTEIANAQLLVSTLGAVHALANPLNFWQSFKGAFAFLGNRKGRLTPGLNEQIFSSITSICAGGISSSVKDHVLQRSKLVKNGIRGLRGKKRFEDYGWVELAAFAGTGPATVVDLTELCPSSVALDSTAVDSHVSTYHNDRKNTMDWEKDAKIMITSMVNPVDEE
;
A
#
# COMPACT_ATOMS: atom_id res chain seq x y z
N MET A 1 -20.60 -31.39 -19.06
CA MET A 1 -20.12 -32.33 -18.03
C MET A 1 -19.37 -33.45 -18.72
N GLU A 2 -18.14 -33.74 -18.30
CA GLU A 2 -17.42 -34.96 -18.70
C GLU A 2 -18.03 -36.17 -17.97
N ALA A 3 -17.99 -37.34 -18.61
CA ALA A 3 -18.53 -38.56 -18.02
C ALA A 3 -17.69 -38.97 -16.80
N ARG A 4 -18.35 -39.48 -15.74
CA ARG A 4 -17.66 -39.88 -14.51
C ARG A 4 -16.90 -41.19 -14.64
N THR A 5 -17.38 -42.08 -15.50
CA THR A 5 -16.83 -43.43 -15.70
C THR A 5 -16.93 -43.85 -17.17
N VAL A 6 -15.89 -44.52 -17.68
CA VAL A 6 -15.84 -45.07 -19.05
C VAL A 6 -15.77 -46.59 -18.98
N LYS A 7 -16.74 -47.28 -19.58
CA LYS A 7 -16.72 -48.75 -19.75
C LYS A 7 -15.91 -49.09 -21.01
N LEU A 8 -15.10 -50.14 -20.96
CA LEU A 8 -14.18 -50.50 -22.04
C LEU A 8 -14.51 -51.88 -22.59
N ILE A 9 -14.68 -51.98 -23.91
CA ILE A 9 -14.62 -53.24 -24.66
C ILE A 9 -13.34 -53.17 -25.49
N GLU A 10 -12.35 -54.00 -25.17
CA GLU A 10 -11.03 -53.96 -25.82
C GLU A 10 -10.71 -55.29 -26.52
N THR A 11 -10.37 -55.19 -27.80
CA THR A 11 -9.93 -56.30 -28.67
C THR A 11 -8.61 -55.97 -29.37
N SER A 12 -7.83 -55.03 -28.81
CA SER A 12 -6.57 -54.56 -29.37
C SER A 12 -5.53 -55.69 -29.52
N GLY A 13 -4.74 -55.61 -30.59
CA GLY A 13 -3.63 -56.49 -30.87
C GLY A 13 -2.44 -56.30 -29.93
N ARG A 14 -1.61 -57.35 -29.79
CA ARG A 14 -0.39 -57.34 -28.99
C ARG A 14 0.75 -56.70 -29.76
N ASN A 15 1.56 -55.90 -29.07
CA ASN A 15 2.78 -55.34 -29.65
C ASN A 15 3.82 -56.45 -29.95
N GLY A 16 4.60 -56.22 -31.00
CA GLY A 16 5.75 -57.01 -31.38
C GLY A 16 6.91 -56.84 -30.40
N ILE A 17 7.79 -57.85 -30.39
CA ILE A 17 8.96 -57.93 -29.52
C ILE A 17 10.15 -57.34 -30.28
N PRO A 18 10.93 -56.41 -29.68
CA PRO A 18 12.15 -55.89 -30.28
C PRO A 18 13.19 -56.98 -30.60
N ALA A 19 14.06 -56.71 -31.56
CA ALA A 19 15.15 -57.60 -31.90
C ALA A 19 16.17 -57.70 -30.75
N PRO A 20 16.63 -58.91 -30.38
CA PRO A 20 17.69 -59.04 -29.38
C PRO A 20 19.01 -58.52 -29.94
N GLU A 21 19.70 -57.72 -29.13
CA GLU A 21 21.03 -57.17 -29.42
C GLU A 21 22.11 -58.00 -28.70
N PHE A 22 23.27 -58.18 -29.33
CA PHE A 22 24.39 -58.90 -28.72
C PHE A 22 25.55 -57.92 -28.48
N MET A 23 25.84 -57.64 -27.21
CA MET A 23 27.02 -56.87 -26.79
C MET A 23 27.97 -57.84 -26.09
N GLY A 24 29.08 -58.24 -26.74
CA GLY A 24 30.04 -59.17 -26.15
C GLY A 24 31.12 -58.50 -25.31
N ASP A 25 31.55 -59.16 -24.22
CA ASP A 25 32.71 -58.78 -23.39
C ASP A 25 34.06 -59.12 -24.07
N ARG A 26 34.25 -58.66 -25.31
CA ARG A 26 35.50 -58.90 -26.04
C ARG A 26 36.50 -57.77 -25.77
N PRO A 27 37.81 -58.07 -25.69
CA PRO A 27 38.85 -57.03 -25.60
C PRO A 27 38.77 -56.11 -26.82
N ALA A 28 39.00 -54.80 -26.64
CA ALA A 28 38.84 -53.83 -27.73
C ALA A 28 39.86 -54.00 -28.87
N GLU A 29 41.06 -54.50 -28.57
CA GLU A 29 42.13 -54.72 -29.55
C GLU A 29 42.53 -56.20 -29.58
N ALA A 30 42.79 -56.73 -30.77
CA ALA A 30 43.32 -58.06 -30.96
C ALA A 30 44.79 -58.14 -30.51
N PRO A 31 45.31 -59.33 -30.15
CA PRO A 31 46.71 -59.51 -29.81
C PRO A 31 47.65 -59.04 -30.93
N THR A 32 48.84 -58.54 -30.56
CA THR A 32 49.87 -58.03 -31.48
C THR A 32 50.05 -58.90 -32.72
N GLY A 33 49.79 -58.33 -33.91
CA GLY A 33 49.90 -58.99 -35.20
C GLY A 33 48.69 -59.84 -35.64
N GLN A 34 47.59 -59.87 -34.88
CA GLN A 34 46.36 -60.61 -35.23
C GLN A 34 45.23 -59.69 -35.70
N CYS A 35 44.43 -60.18 -36.65
CA CYS A 35 43.28 -59.44 -37.15
C CYS A 35 42.17 -59.37 -36.09
N GLY A 36 41.42 -58.27 -36.06
CA GLY A 36 40.25 -58.12 -35.21
C GLY A 36 39.11 -59.06 -35.61
N VAL A 37 38.37 -59.59 -34.62
CA VAL A 37 37.18 -60.43 -34.84
C VAL A 37 35.98 -59.58 -35.27
N HIS A 38 35.15 -60.11 -36.17
CA HIS A 38 33.91 -59.46 -36.60
C HIS A 38 32.83 -59.43 -35.50
N GLY A 39 32.04 -58.37 -35.47
CA GLY A 39 30.88 -58.23 -34.60
C GLY A 39 29.73 -59.16 -35.01
N ARG A 40 28.92 -59.62 -34.05
CA ARG A 40 27.70 -60.40 -34.29
C ARG A 40 26.55 -59.51 -34.78
N SER A 41 25.68 -60.09 -35.60
CA SER A 41 24.49 -59.40 -36.10
C SER A 41 23.34 -59.48 -35.09
N ALA A 42 22.48 -58.45 -35.05
CA ALA A 42 21.27 -58.42 -34.24
C ALA A 42 20.25 -59.50 -34.67
N GLY A 43 19.36 -59.87 -33.76
CA GLY A 43 18.20 -60.72 -34.09
C GLY A 43 17.13 -59.99 -34.90
N THR A 44 16.02 -60.66 -35.19
CA THR A 44 14.90 -60.10 -35.95
C THR A 44 13.75 -59.71 -35.00
N PRO A 45 13.18 -58.50 -35.10
CA PRO A 45 12.00 -58.14 -34.30
C PRO A 45 10.74 -58.85 -34.82
N THR A 46 9.71 -58.97 -33.97
CA THR A 46 8.42 -59.52 -34.39
C THR A 46 7.42 -58.42 -34.74
N VAL A 47 6.53 -58.69 -35.70
CA VAL A 47 5.42 -57.80 -36.05
C VAL A 47 4.41 -57.72 -34.92
N GLY A 48 3.64 -56.63 -34.87
CA GLY A 48 2.46 -56.57 -34.00
C GLY A 48 1.38 -57.55 -34.46
N THR A 49 0.42 -57.88 -33.60
CA THR A 49 -0.76 -58.67 -34.01
C THR A 49 -1.94 -57.77 -34.36
N PRO A 50 -2.82 -58.15 -35.29
CA PRO A 50 -4.02 -57.37 -35.60
C PRO A 50 -4.96 -57.23 -34.37
N GLY A 51 -5.72 -56.15 -34.33
CA GLY A 51 -6.90 -56.04 -33.46
C GLY A 51 -8.06 -56.88 -34.01
N TYR A 52 -8.95 -57.35 -33.14
CA TYR A 52 -10.15 -58.10 -33.56
C TYR A 52 -11.37 -57.20 -33.69
N ASP A 53 -12.32 -57.60 -34.53
CA ASP A 53 -13.56 -56.88 -34.70
C ASP A 53 -14.42 -56.89 -33.42
N ILE A 54 -15.02 -55.76 -33.09
CA ILE A 54 -16.05 -55.62 -32.06
C ILE A 54 -17.41 -55.56 -32.76
N ARG A 55 -18.36 -56.38 -32.32
CA ARG A 55 -19.75 -56.33 -32.79
C ARG A 55 -20.66 -56.18 -31.59
N VAL A 56 -21.52 -55.15 -31.61
CA VAL A 56 -22.45 -54.87 -30.52
C VAL A 56 -23.82 -54.47 -31.05
N ARG A 57 -24.87 -54.81 -30.30
CA ARG A 57 -26.23 -54.32 -30.48
C ARG A 57 -26.58 -53.34 -29.36
N VAL A 58 -27.12 -52.19 -29.73
CA VAL A 58 -27.58 -51.16 -28.79
C VAL A 58 -29.09 -51.20 -28.70
N SER A 59 -29.61 -51.23 -27.47
CA SER A 59 -31.04 -51.17 -27.17
C SER A 59 -31.29 -50.47 -25.84
N TYR A 60 -32.53 -50.07 -25.59
CA TYR A 60 -32.88 -49.42 -24.32
C TYR A 60 -33.14 -50.44 -23.22
N ALA A 61 -32.61 -50.19 -22.03
CA ALA A 61 -32.92 -51.01 -20.86
C ALA A 61 -34.32 -50.63 -20.33
N GLN A 62 -35.37 -51.35 -20.74
CA GLN A 62 -36.75 -51.06 -20.31
C GLN A 62 -36.94 -51.10 -18.78
N GLU A 63 -36.09 -51.83 -18.07
CA GLU A 63 -36.11 -51.98 -16.62
C GLU A 63 -35.47 -50.80 -15.87
N GLU A 64 -34.65 -49.97 -16.53
CA GLU A 64 -33.87 -48.89 -15.92
C GLU A 64 -33.92 -47.62 -16.77
N LEU A 65 -34.67 -46.62 -16.31
CA LEU A 65 -34.76 -45.32 -16.99
C LEU A 65 -33.37 -44.67 -17.13
N GLY A 66 -33.08 -44.13 -18.31
CA GLY A 66 -31.81 -43.45 -18.58
C GLY A 66 -30.61 -44.36 -18.83
N VAL A 67 -30.80 -45.68 -18.95
CA VAL A 67 -29.73 -46.66 -19.14
C VAL A 67 -29.75 -47.24 -20.56
N VAL A 68 -28.59 -47.22 -21.22
CA VAL A 68 -28.36 -47.87 -22.51
C VAL A 68 -27.87 -49.29 -22.28
N GLN A 69 -28.48 -50.27 -22.93
CA GLN A 69 -28.00 -51.64 -22.95
C GLN A 69 -27.19 -51.89 -24.23
N VAL A 70 -25.95 -52.34 -24.07
CA VAL A 70 -25.07 -52.75 -25.15
C VAL A 70 -24.87 -54.26 -25.01
N ALA A 71 -25.35 -55.04 -25.98
CA ALA A 71 -25.19 -56.49 -26.02
C ALA A 71 -24.13 -56.88 -27.04
N GLY A 72 -23.21 -57.77 -26.67
CA GLY A 72 -22.20 -58.28 -27.59
C GLY A 72 -22.79 -59.20 -28.65
N GLU A 73 -22.33 -59.06 -29.89
CA GLU A 73 -22.64 -59.94 -31.02
C GLU A 73 -21.37 -60.64 -31.51
N GLY A 74 -21.51 -61.76 -32.23
CA GLY A 74 -20.38 -62.52 -32.77
C GLY A 74 -19.40 -62.98 -31.67
N PRO A 75 -18.13 -62.53 -31.68
CA PRO A 75 -17.14 -62.90 -30.65
C PRO A 75 -17.53 -62.54 -29.21
N HIS A 76 -18.44 -61.57 -29.04
CA HIS A 76 -18.89 -61.08 -27.74
C HIS A 76 -20.29 -61.60 -27.34
N THR A 77 -20.85 -62.56 -28.08
CA THR A 77 -22.19 -63.12 -27.78
C THR A 77 -22.26 -63.64 -26.34
N GLY A 78 -23.31 -63.23 -25.62
CA GLY A 78 -23.53 -63.55 -24.21
C GLY A 78 -22.99 -62.50 -23.22
N GLN A 79 -22.24 -61.50 -23.69
CA GLN A 79 -21.81 -60.36 -22.87
C GLN A 79 -22.82 -59.20 -23.03
N ALA A 80 -23.06 -58.46 -21.94
CA ALA A 80 -23.90 -57.27 -21.96
C ALA A 80 -23.37 -56.21 -20.98
N TRP A 81 -23.49 -54.95 -21.36
CA TRP A 81 -23.09 -53.79 -20.58
C TRP A 81 -24.28 -52.84 -20.46
N LYS A 82 -24.57 -52.40 -19.24
CA LYS A 82 -25.50 -51.30 -18.98
C LYS A 82 -24.69 -50.01 -18.90
N VAL A 83 -25.09 -48.93 -19.56
CA VAL A 83 -24.39 -47.65 -19.56
C VAL A 83 -25.34 -46.60 -19.01
N ALA A 84 -25.05 -46.10 -17.81
CA ALA A 84 -25.88 -45.11 -17.13
C ALA A 84 -25.78 -43.72 -17.77
N ARG A 85 -26.65 -42.81 -17.34
CA ARG A 85 -26.78 -41.43 -17.85
C ARG A 85 -25.47 -40.65 -17.86
N ASP A 86 -24.62 -40.83 -16.85
CA ASP A 86 -23.34 -40.14 -16.65
C ASP A 86 -22.11 -40.97 -17.05
N GLU A 87 -22.31 -42.15 -17.64
CA GLU A 87 -21.26 -43.05 -18.12
C GLU A 87 -21.07 -42.98 -19.65
N LYS A 88 -19.93 -43.44 -20.14
CA LYS A 88 -19.68 -43.69 -21.56
C LYS A 88 -19.19 -45.12 -21.78
N ILE A 89 -19.23 -45.59 -23.02
CA ILE A 89 -18.61 -46.85 -23.41
C ILE A 89 -17.65 -46.63 -24.58
N LEU A 90 -16.40 -47.06 -24.41
CA LEU A 90 -15.34 -47.01 -25.39
C LEU A 90 -15.15 -48.39 -26.03
N LEU A 91 -15.28 -48.45 -27.35
CA LEU A 91 -15.06 -49.64 -28.18
C LEU A 91 -13.66 -49.55 -28.81
N LYS A 92 -12.69 -50.31 -28.30
CA LYS A 92 -11.28 -50.17 -28.66
C LYS A 92 -10.73 -51.42 -29.35
N ALA A 93 -10.35 -51.30 -30.62
CA ALA A 93 -9.89 -52.39 -31.47
C ALA A 93 -8.59 -52.01 -32.21
N ASN A 94 -7.55 -51.60 -31.48
CA ASN A 94 -6.32 -51.11 -32.10
C ASN A 94 -5.41 -52.24 -32.59
N GLY A 95 -4.60 -52.00 -33.62
CA GLY A 95 -3.54 -52.92 -34.03
C GLY A 95 -2.34 -52.86 -33.08
N GLY A 96 -1.65 -53.98 -32.89
CA GLY A 96 -0.41 -54.01 -32.11
C GLY A 96 0.74 -53.32 -32.86
N SER A 97 1.58 -52.58 -32.16
CA SER A 97 2.78 -51.96 -32.75
C SER A 97 3.85 -52.99 -33.11
N GLY A 98 4.69 -52.74 -34.11
CA GLY A 98 5.81 -53.63 -34.47
C GLY A 98 7.01 -53.50 -33.53
N GLY A 99 7.78 -54.57 -33.36
CA GLY A 99 9.02 -54.56 -32.57
C GLY A 99 10.13 -53.75 -33.24
N ALA A 100 10.94 -53.04 -32.45
CA ALA A 100 12.07 -52.28 -32.96
C ALA A 100 13.21 -53.20 -33.43
N GLY A 101 13.90 -52.82 -34.52
CA GLY A 101 15.11 -53.47 -34.99
C GLY A 101 16.25 -53.32 -33.98
N GLY A 102 17.21 -54.25 -34.01
CA GLY A 102 18.31 -54.31 -33.04
C GLY A 102 19.62 -53.83 -33.64
N ARG A 103 20.53 -53.40 -32.77
CA ARG A 103 21.90 -53.01 -33.13
C ARG A 103 22.85 -54.22 -33.27
N GLY A 104 23.62 -54.25 -34.34
CA GLY A 104 24.74 -55.20 -34.52
C GLY A 104 25.94 -54.84 -33.63
N GLU A 105 26.69 -55.84 -33.18
CA GLU A 105 27.89 -55.67 -32.35
C GLU A 105 29.02 -55.02 -33.14
N ASP A 106 29.86 -54.22 -32.50
CA ASP A 106 31.01 -53.62 -33.15
C ASP A 106 32.12 -54.68 -33.43
N GLY A 107 32.93 -54.46 -34.46
CA GLY A 107 34.10 -55.26 -34.77
C GLY A 107 35.28 -54.89 -33.87
N GLN A 108 36.12 -55.86 -33.56
CA GLN A 108 37.31 -55.66 -32.72
C GLN A 108 38.43 -54.98 -33.50
N ALA A 109 39.23 -54.11 -32.88
CA ALA A 109 40.40 -53.53 -33.54
C ALA A 109 41.49 -54.58 -33.81
N GLY A 110 42.25 -54.42 -34.89
CA GLY A 110 43.39 -55.27 -35.21
C GLY A 110 44.57 -55.01 -34.27
N GLY A 111 45.42 -56.02 -34.08
CA GLY A 111 46.53 -55.93 -33.15
C GLY A 111 47.71 -55.15 -33.72
N ARG A 112 48.34 -54.33 -32.88
CA ARG A 112 49.57 -53.60 -33.20
C ARG A 112 50.70 -54.49 -33.77
N GLY A 113 51.50 -53.95 -34.68
CA GLY A 113 52.73 -54.56 -35.20
C GLY A 113 53.92 -54.42 -34.24
N ARG A 114 54.88 -55.35 -34.31
CA ARG A 114 56.04 -55.35 -33.40
C ARG A 114 57.07 -54.29 -33.79
N ASN A 115 57.61 -53.58 -32.82
CA ASN A 115 58.68 -52.61 -33.07
C ASN A 115 59.97 -53.33 -33.51
N GLY A 116 60.69 -52.73 -34.44
CA GLY A 116 62.03 -53.12 -34.84
C GLY A 116 63.07 -52.76 -33.78
N ARG A 117 64.21 -53.44 -33.81
CA ARG A 117 65.28 -53.26 -32.81
C ARG A 117 66.23 -52.13 -33.22
N ASP A 118 66.66 -51.33 -32.24
CA ASP A 118 67.54 -50.18 -32.48
C ASP A 118 68.90 -50.56 -33.09
N ALA A 119 69.47 -49.60 -33.82
CA ALA A 119 70.83 -49.63 -34.31
C ALA A 119 71.81 -49.68 -33.14
N THR A 120 72.95 -50.32 -33.35
CA THR A 120 74.10 -50.25 -32.44
C THR A 120 75.30 -49.80 -33.24
N ARG A 121 76.45 -49.57 -32.58
CA ARG A 121 77.69 -49.27 -33.32
C ARG A 121 78.08 -50.32 -34.37
N HIS A 122 77.49 -51.53 -34.31
CA HIS A 122 77.77 -52.64 -35.24
C HIS A 122 76.64 -52.93 -36.26
N ARG A 123 75.42 -52.39 -36.12
CA ARG A 123 74.30 -52.65 -37.05
C ARG A 123 73.33 -51.47 -37.14
N ASN A 124 72.63 -51.35 -38.27
CA ASN A 124 71.50 -50.42 -38.41
C ASN A 124 70.28 -50.94 -37.63
N GLY A 125 69.30 -50.07 -37.40
CA GLY A 125 68.02 -50.47 -36.79
C GLY A 125 67.20 -51.33 -37.74
N GLU A 126 66.35 -52.21 -37.19
CA GLU A 126 65.38 -53.01 -37.94
C GLU A 126 64.07 -52.23 -38.12
N ASP A 127 63.34 -52.50 -39.20
CA ASP A 127 62.03 -51.91 -39.42
C ASP A 127 60.98 -52.55 -38.48
N GLY A 128 59.96 -51.78 -38.11
CA GLY A 128 58.81 -52.32 -37.39
C GLY A 128 57.87 -53.10 -38.31
N GLN A 129 57.14 -54.07 -37.76
CA GLN A 129 56.13 -54.84 -38.48
C GLN A 129 54.84 -54.04 -38.67
N ASP A 130 54.11 -54.28 -39.75
CA ASP A 130 52.80 -53.68 -39.97
C ASP A 130 51.78 -54.15 -38.92
N GLY A 131 50.81 -53.30 -38.59
CA GLY A 131 49.67 -53.68 -37.76
C GLY A 131 48.66 -54.52 -38.53
N ALA A 132 47.91 -55.36 -37.83
CA ALA A 132 46.91 -56.24 -38.43
C ALA A 132 45.57 -55.53 -38.66
N PRO A 133 44.73 -55.94 -39.63
CA PRO A 133 43.46 -55.28 -39.91
C PRO A 133 42.42 -55.49 -38.80
N GLY A 134 41.48 -54.55 -38.68
CA GLY A 134 40.34 -54.65 -37.76
C GLY A 134 39.20 -55.53 -38.28
N GLY A 135 38.30 -55.93 -37.37
CA GLY A 135 37.13 -56.72 -37.69
C GLY A 135 35.96 -55.85 -38.19
N ASN A 136 35.18 -56.34 -39.15
CA ASN A 136 33.91 -55.75 -39.56
C ASN A 136 32.89 -55.67 -38.40
N GLY A 137 32.05 -54.63 -38.44
CA GLY A 137 30.89 -54.54 -37.55
C GLY A 137 29.76 -55.50 -37.96
N GLY A 138 28.97 -55.93 -36.98
CA GLY A 138 27.83 -56.81 -37.17
C GLY A 138 26.64 -56.12 -37.82
N TYR A 139 25.72 -56.89 -38.43
CA TYR A 139 24.54 -56.32 -39.06
C TYR A 139 23.46 -55.98 -38.02
N GLY A 140 22.91 -54.76 -38.03
CA GLY A 140 21.65 -54.47 -37.35
C GLY A 140 20.47 -55.05 -38.11
N SER A 141 19.28 -54.97 -37.54
CA SER A 141 18.03 -55.40 -38.18
C SER A 141 17.05 -54.24 -38.38
N SER A 142 16.18 -54.37 -39.37
CA SER A 142 15.08 -53.41 -39.60
C SER A 142 13.99 -53.58 -38.54
N GLY A 143 13.20 -52.53 -38.31
CA GLY A 143 12.01 -52.62 -37.46
C GLY A 143 10.92 -53.47 -38.09
N ALA A 144 10.11 -54.12 -37.27
CA ALA A 144 8.98 -54.91 -37.75
C ALA A 144 7.73 -54.04 -37.95
N ASP A 145 6.85 -54.45 -38.85
CA ASP A 145 5.61 -53.73 -39.14
C ASP A 145 4.62 -53.77 -37.96
N GLY A 146 3.86 -52.67 -37.81
CA GLY A 146 2.68 -52.61 -36.96
C GLY A 146 1.49 -53.27 -37.66
N ALA A 147 0.50 -53.71 -36.88
CA ALA A 147 -0.63 -54.47 -37.39
C ALA A 147 -1.87 -53.62 -37.65
N ALA A 148 -2.80 -54.15 -38.43
CA ALA A 148 -4.08 -53.49 -38.70
C ALA A 148 -4.95 -53.37 -37.43
N GLY A 149 -5.70 -52.26 -37.33
CA GLY A 149 -6.81 -52.14 -36.38
C GLY A 149 -7.98 -53.04 -36.78
N GLY A 150 -8.76 -53.47 -35.79
CA GLY A 150 -10.02 -54.20 -35.99
C GLY A 150 -11.17 -53.25 -36.31
N ASN A 151 -12.29 -53.80 -36.78
CA ASN A 151 -13.48 -53.01 -37.13
C ASN A 151 -14.51 -53.01 -36.01
N VAL A 152 -15.29 -51.94 -35.89
CA VAL A 152 -16.39 -51.82 -34.93
C VAL A 152 -17.72 -51.80 -35.67
N PHE A 153 -18.58 -52.78 -35.41
CA PHE A 153 -19.93 -52.88 -35.97
C PHE A 153 -20.95 -52.64 -34.86
N VAL A 154 -21.79 -51.63 -35.02
CA VAL A 154 -22.85 -51.27 -34.07
C VAL A 154 -24.19 -51.47 -34.75
N THR A 155 -25.02 -52.37 -34.24
CA THR A 155 -26.40 -52.57 -34.72
C THR A 155 -27.36 -51.84 -33.78
N VAL A 156 -28.26 -51.02 -34.31
CA VAL A 156 -29.28 -50.31 -33.53
C VAL A 156 -30.60 -50.24 -34.30
N HIS A 157 -31.74 -50.23 -33.60
CA HIS A 157 -33.02 -49.98 -34.24
C HIS A 157 -33.19 -48.47 -34.50
N GLU A 158 -33.91 -48.09 -35.57
CA GLU A 158 -34.13 -46.67 -35.93
C GLU A 158 -34.75 -45.86 -34.77
N GLU A 159 -35.69 -46.47 -34.04
CA GLU A 159 -36.34 -45.88 -32.85
C GLU A 159 -35.43 -45.72 -31.62
N ASP A 160 -34.25 -46.33 -31.64
CA ASP A 160 -33.26 -46.38 -30.57
C ASP A 160 -31.96 -45.63 -30.97
N THR A 161 -31.97 -44.87 -32.06
CA THR A 161 -30.78 -44.12 -32.53
C THR A 161 -30.31 -43.06 -31.53
N ASP A 162 -31.18 -42.59 -30.62
CA ASP A 162 -30.81 -41.70 -29.51
C ASP A 162 -29.83 -42.36 -28.53
N LEU A 163 -29.85 -43.69 -28.43
CA LEU A 163 -29.01 -44.47 -27.51
C LEU A 163 -27.55 -44.58 -27.94
N LEU A 164 -27.18 -44.03 -29.11
CA LEU A 164 -25.80 -44.01 -29.60
C LEU A 164 -24.92 -42.95 -28.92
N LEU A 165 -25.52 -41.97 -28.21
CA LEU A 165 -24.79 -40.89 -27.54
C LEU A 165 -23.62 -41.30 -26.62
N PRO A 166 -23.72 -42.36 -25.78
CA PRO A 166 -22.61 -42.77 -24.92
C PRO A 166 -21.47 -43.48 -25.64
N LEU A 167 -21.59 -43.82 -26.92
CA LEU A 167 -20.61 -44.64 -27.63
C LEU A 167 -19.43 -43.78 -28.11
N GLU A 168 -18.24 -44.23 -27.75
CA GLU A 168 -16.96 -43.77 -28.30
C GLU A 168 -16.22 -44.98 -28.88
N TYR A 169 -15.33 -44.76 -29.85
CA TYR A 169 -14.60 -45.83 -30.51
C TYR A 169 -13.19 -45.41 -30.90
N ASP A 170 -12.26 -46.37 -30.87
CA ASP A 170 -10.84 -46.24 -31.23
C ASP A 170 -10.40 -47.49 -32.02
N VAL A 171 -10.07 -47.32 -33.29
CA VAL A 171 -9.80 -48.42 -34.25
C VAL A 171 -8.48 -48.20 -35.00
N ASN A 172 -7.49 -47.59 -34.35
CA ASN A 172 -6.23 -47.22 -34.99
C ASN A 172 -5.33 -48.43 -35.29
N GLY A 173 -4.60 -48.39 -36.41
CA GLY A 173 -3.55 -49.35 -36.70
C GLY A 173 -2.35 -49.19 -35.78
N GLY A 174 -1.62 -50.27 -35.54
CA GLY A 174 -0.40 -50.27 -34.74
C GLY A 174 0.74 -49.54 -35.44
N ALA A 175 1.59 -48.85 -34.69
CA ALA A 175 2.75 -48.16 -35.26
C ALA A 175 3.84 -49.16 -35.69
N GLY A 176 4.56 -48.88 -36.77
CA GLY A 176 5.75 -49.67 -37.14
C GLY A 176 6.90 -49.50 -36.15
N GLY A 177 7.71 -50.55 -35.96
CA GLY A 177 8.90 -50.51 -35.11
C GLY A 177 10.03 -49.69 -35.72
N ALA A 178 10.85 -49.05 -34.89
CA ALA A 178 12.02 -48.30 -35.37
C ALA A 178 13.07 -49.21 -36.02
N SER A 179 13.89 -48.68 -36.94
CA SER A 179 15.07 -49.41 -37.47
C SER A 179 16.14 -49.59 -36.39
N GLY A 180 16.86 -50.71 -36.42
CA GLY A 180 18.09 -50.89 -35.65
C GLY A 180 19.30 -50.22 -36.32
N GLU A 181 20.50 -50.58 -35.86
CA GLU A 181 21.76 -49.96 -36.32
C GLU A 181 22.83 -51.02 -36.63
N HIS A 182 23.69 -50.75 -37.61
CA HIS A 182 24.87 -51.60 -37.83
C HIS A 182 25.92 -51.38 -36.73
N GLY A 183 26.67 -52.43 -36.41
CA GLY A 183 27.86 -52.32 -35.59
C GLY A 183 28.96 -51.57 -36.32
N GLU A 184 29.80 -50.89 -35.56
CA GLU A 184 30.95 -50.17 -36.08
C GLU A 184 32.08 -51.13 -36.45
N PRO A 185 32.84 -50.90 -37.52
CA PRO A 185 34.04 -51.68 -37.77
C PRO A 185 35.14 -51.35 -36.75
N GLY A 186 35.94 -52.35 -36.39
CA GLY A 186 37.14 -52.17 -35.60
C GLY A 186 38.26 -51.54 -36.40
N ASP A 187 39.04 -50.68 -35.76
CA ASP A 187 40.19 -50.02 -36.39
C ASP A 187 41.29 -51.03 -36.74
N GLY A 188 42.13 -50.69 -37.72
CA GLY A 188 43.34 -51.46 -37.97
C GLY A 188 44.40 -51.21 -36.90
N GLY A 189 45.15 -52.24 -36.54
CA GLY A 189 46.24 -52.16 -35.58
C GLY A 189 47.34 -51.21 -36.05
N THR A 190 47.99 -50.53 -35.12
CA THR A 190 49.09 -49.61 -35.47
C THR A 190 50.33 -50.38 -35.92
N GLY A 191 51.12 -49.83 -36.85
CA GLY A 191 52.41 -50.41 -37.19
C GLY A 191 53.43 -50.29 -36.05
N GLY A 192 54.34 -51.25 -35.97
CA GLY A 192 55.47 -51.20 -35.05
C GLY A 192 56.45 -50.09 -35.44
N LEU A 193 57.09 -49.46 -34.46
CA LEU A 193 58.12 -48.45 -34.72
C LEU A 193 59.41 -49.12 -35.22
N GLY A 194 60.12 -48.52 -36.16
CA GLY A 194 61.47 -48.94 -36.55
C GLY A 194 62.48 -48.58 -35.48
N GLY A 195 63.56 -49.36 -35.39
CA GLY A 195 64.60 -49.17 -34.39
C GLY A 195 65.37 -47.87 -34.63
N GLN A 196 65.72 -47.13 -33.58
CA GLN A 196 66.40 -45.84 -33.68
C GLN A 196 67.86 -45.95 -34.17
N GLY A 197 68.40 -44.87 -34.75
CA GLY A 197 69.80 -44.78 -35.15
C GLY A 197 70.77 -44.62 -33.97
N HIS A 198 72.06 -44.88 -34.18
CA HIS A 198 73.08 -44.80 -33.13
C HIS A 198 74.30 -44.00 -33.59
N VAL A 199 74.71 -43.00 -32.79
CA VAL A 199 75.87 -42.14 -33.06
C VAL A 199 76.85 -42.26 -31.89
N TRP A 200 78.14 -42.39 -32.17
CA TRP A 200 79.18 -42.44 -31.15
C TRP A 200 80.45 -41.74 -31.63
N THR A 201 81.31 -41.36 -30.68
CA THR A 201 82.61 -40.73 -30.96
C THR A 201 83.74 -41.54 -30.36
N GLU A 202 84.84 -41.68 -31.09
CA GLU A 202 86.07 -42.35 -30.64
C GLU A 202 87.20 -41.32 -30.51
N LYS A 203 87.94 -41.38 -29.40
CA LYS A 203 89.04 -40.45 -29.10
C LYS A 203 90.37 -41.19 -29.16
N HIS A 204 91.24 -40.79 -30.07
CA HIS A 204 92.60 -41.31 -30.19
C HIS A 204 93.57 -40.21 -29.79
N SER A 205 94.18 -40.36 -28.61
CA SER A 205 95.22 -39.50 -27.99
C SER A 205 95.03 -37.98 -28.18
N ASN A 206 95.20 -37.47 -29.39
CA ASN A 206 95.11 -36.05 -29.74
C ASN A 206 93.95 -35.67 -30.71
N SER A 207 93.00 -36.57 -31.04
CA SER A 207 91.81 -36.24 -31.87
C SER A 207 90.54 -37.06 -31.51
N VAL A 208 89.35 -36.52 -31.80
CA VAL A 208 88.04 -37.20 -31.66
C VAL A 208 87.34 -37.27 -33.03
N SER A 209 86.88 -38.45 -33.46
CA SER A 209 86.05 -38.65 -34.65
C SER A 209 84.65 -39.17 -34.30
N ALA A 210 83.61 -38.69 -34.99
CA ALA A 210 82.21 -39.10 -34.79
C ALA A 210 81.73 -40.04 -35.91
N HIS A 211 80.98 -41.09 -35.55
CA HIS A 211 80.37 -42.07 -36.45
C HIS A 211 78.87 -42.22 -36.16
N ALA A 212 78.06 -42.46 -37.19
CA ALA A 212 76.61 -42.66 -37.08
C ALA A 212 76.12 -43.86 -37.91
N ARG A 213 75.10 -44.56 -37.41
CA ARG A 213 74.34 -45.63 -38.10
C ARG A 213 72.85 -45.28 -38.09
N PRO A 214 72.13 -45.40 -39.22
CA PRO A 214 70.71 -45.04 -39.30
C PRO A 214 69.82 -46.08 -38.61
N GLY A 215 68.62 -45.64 -38.22
CA GLY A 215 67.54 -46.50 -37.73
C GLY A 215 66.76 -47.20 -38.86
N GLY A 216 65.80 -48.05 -38.47
CA GLY A 216 64.80 -48.67 -39.34
C GLY A 216 63.52 -47.84 -39.46
N ALA A 217 62.71 -48.14 -40.46
CA ALA A 217 61.42 -47.52 -40.73
C ALA A 217 60.28 -48.13 -39.87
N ASN A 218 59.25 -47.34 -39.58
CA ASN A 218 58.05 -47.85 -38.92
C ASN A 218 57.23 -48.73 -39.89
N GLY A 219 56.62 -49.79 -39.37
CA GLY A 219 55.59 -50.55 -40.05
C GLY A 219 54.35 -49.69 -40.30
N ARG A 220 53.54 -50.10 -41.29
CA ARG A 220 52.28 -49.47 -41.67
C ARG A 220 51.17 -49.88 -40.71
N ASN A 221 50.16 -49.03 -40.54
CA ASN A 221 48.95 -49.42 -39.81
C ASN A 221 48.13 -50.41 -40.65
N GLY A 222 47.45 -51.35 -39.98
CA GLY A 222 46.45 -52.22 -40.59
C GLY A 222 45.25 -51.42 -41.10
N ALA A 223 44.49 -52.02 -42.02
CA ALA A 223 43.24 -51.41 -42.48
C ALA A 223 42.11 -51.60 -41.44
N PRO A 224 41.20 -50.63 -41.26
CA PRO A 224 40.00 -50.85 -40.47
C PRO A 224 39.10 -51.92 -41.10
N GLY A 225 38.23 -52.52 -40.30
CA GLY A 225 37.16 -53.38 -40.77
C GLY A 225 36.15 -52.61 -41.63
N ASN A 226 35.21 -53.35 -42.23
CA ASN A 226 34.12 -52.77 -43.01
C ASN A 226 32.85 -52.61 -42.17
N ARG A 227 32.18 -51.47 -42.31
CA ARG A 227 30.81 -51.31 -41.85
C ARG A 227 29.85 -51.99 -42.83
N ALA A 228 28.83 -52.68 -42.33
CA ALA A 228 27.74 -53.18 -43.16
C ALA A 228 27.04 -52.02 -43.90
N ALA A 229 26.85 -52.17 -45.22
CA ALA A 229 26.28 -51.13 -46.08
C ALA A 229 24.77 -51.31 -46.36
N THR A 230 24.15 -52.32 -45.76
CA THR A 230 22.71 -52.55 -45.91
C THR A 230 21.91 -51.40 -45.28
N PHE A 231 20.83 -50.97 -45.93
CA PHE A 231 19.97 -49.94 -45.36
C PHE A 231 18.94 -50.59 -44.42
N LEU A 232 18.87 -50.12 -43.18
CA LEU A 232 17.87 -50.57 -42.20
C LEU A 232 16.68 -49.63 -42.24
N THR A 233 15.47 -50.18 -42.35
CA THR A 233 14.23 -49.40 -42.40
C THR A 233 13.42 -49.57 -41.12
N GLY A 234 12.64 -48.56 -40.75
CA GLY A 234 11.55 -48.76 -39.80
C GLY A 234 10.46 -49.64 -40.41
N GLY A 235 9.70 -50.32 -39.56
CA GLY A 235 8.49 -51.00 -39.97
C GLY A 235 7.41 -50.01 -40.41
N LYS A 236 6.48 -50.49 -41.22
CA LYS A 236 5.31 -49.73 -41.65
C LYS A 236 4.25 -49.73 -40.54
N SER A 237 3.53 -48.63 -40.38
CA SER A 237 2.32 -48.61 -39.54
C SER A 237 1.21 -49.42 -40.21
N GLY A 238 0.44 -50.13 -39.39
CA GLY A 238 -0.72 -50.87 -39.85
C GLY A 238 -1.86 -49.94 -40.26
N PRO A 239 -2.76 -50.39 -41.15
CA PRO A 239 -3.93 -49.61 -41.52
C PRO A 239 -4.91 -49.47 -40.35
N ASN A 240 -5.62 -48.35 -40.29
CA ASN A 240 -6.73 -48.18 -39.34
C ASN A 240 -7.90 -49.09 -39.72
N GLY A 241 -8.61 -49.58 -38.71
CA GLY A 241 -9.91 -50.22 -38.87
C GLY A 241 -11.01 -49.21 -39.22
N SER A 242 -12.24 -49.71 -39.35
CA SER A 242 -13.40 -48.91 -39.69
C SER A 242 -14.53 -49.05 -38.67
N ILE A 243 -15.39 -48.05 -38.58
CA ILE A 243 -16.64 -48.12 -37.82
C ILE A 243 -17.81 -48.17 -38.79
N GLN A 244 -18.76 -49.05 -38.50
CA GLN A 244 -20.02 -49.17 -39.24
C GLN A 244 -21.19 -49.24 -38.26
N ILE A 245 -22.06 -48.24 -38.31
CA ILE A 245 -23.30 -48.18 -37.55
C ILE A 245 -24.43 -48.59 -38.47
N LYS A 246 -24.98 -49.77 -38.23
CA LYS A 246 -26.08 -50.37 -38.95
C LYS A 246 -27.39 -50.05 -38.24
N VAL A 247 -28.23 -49.23 -38.88
CA VAL A 247 -29.55 -48.86 -38.40
C VAL A 247 -30.58 -49.75 -39.10
N ILE A 248 -31.36 -50.50 -38.32
CA ILE A 248 -32.48 -51.32 -38.79
C ILE A 248 -33.76 -50.52 -38.67
N ARG A 249 -34.43 -50.27 -39.80
CA ARG A 249 -35.70 -49.54 -39.87
C ARG A 249 -36.89 -50.43 -39.58
N GLY A 250 -38.06 -49.83 -39.33
CA GLY A 250 -39.31 -50.56 -39.05
C GLY A 250 -39.79 -51.46 -40.20
N ASP A 251 -39.39 -51.18 -41.44
CA ASP A 251 -39.63 -52.01 -42.63
C ASP A 251 -38.57 -53.10 -42.85
N LEU A 252 -37.66 -53.28 -41.88
CA LEU A 252 -36.48 -54.15 -41.91
C LEU A 252 -35.42 -53.75 -42.94
N SER A 253 -35.53 -52.59 -43.59
CA SER A 253 -34.44 -52.05 -44.41
C SER A 253 -33.27 -51.59 -43.52
N GLU A 254 -32.09 -51.58 -44.12
CA GLU A 254 -30.84 -51.31 -43.40
C GLU A 254 -30.14 -50.08 -43.98
N ALA A 255 -29.70 -49.17 -43.11
CA ALA A 255 -28.83 -48.07 -43.45
C ALA A 255 -27.51 -48.21 -42.68
N THR A 256 -26.38 -47.89 -43.33
CA THR A 256 -25.05 -47.97 -42.72
C THR A 256 -24.38 -46.61 -42.70
N TYR A 257 -23.88 -46.20 -41.53
CA TYR A 257 -23.21 -44.92 -41.32
C TYR A 257 -21.79 -45.12 -40.77
N PRO A 258 -20.81 -44.28 -41.16
CA PRO A 258 -19.44 -44.42 -40.69
C PRO A 258 -19.20 -43.84 -39.28
N GLY A 259 -20.19 -43.15 -38.70
CA GLY A 259 -20.12 -42.58 -37.37
C GLY A 259 -21.45 -42.01 -36.88
N VAL A 260 -21.52 -41.62 -35.60
CA VAL A 260 -22.74 -41.09 -34.96
C VAL A 260 -23.05 -39.67 -35.43
N TYR A 261 -24.27 -39.20 -35.17
CA TYR A 261 -24.61 -37.78 -35.31
C TYR A 261 -23.91 -36.95 -34.21
N ARG A 262 -23.65 -35.67 -34.50
CA ARG A 262 -23.09 -34.73 -33.52
C ARG A 262 -23.70 -33.37 -33.77
N LEU A 263 -24.63 -32.95 -32.92
CA LEU A 263 -25.28 -31.65 -33.04
C LEU A 263 -24.51 -30.61 -32.25
N GLU A 264 -24.24 -29.48 -32.89
CA GLU A 264 -23.59 -28.31 -32.30
C GLU A 264 -24.34 -27.03 -32.71
N VAL A 265 -24.52 -26.12 -31.75
CA VAL A 265 -25.03 -24.78 -31.97
C VAL A 265 -23.91 -23.96 -32.62
N THR A 266 -24.21 -23.43 -33.79
CA THR A 266 -23.28 -22.60 -34.57
C THR A 266 -23.47 -21.13 -34.28
N ASN A 267 -24.71 -20.70 -34.01
CA ASN A 267 -25.04 -19.32 -33.66
C ASN A 267 -26.38 -19.21 -32.92
N PHE A 268 -26.57 -18.13 -32.17
CA PHE A 268 -27.85 -17.68 -31.63
C PHE A 268 -27.75 -16.21 -31.22
N ASP A 269 -28.88 -15.52 -31.15
CA ASP A 269 -28.96 -14.13 -30.70
C ASP A 269 -29.47 -14.07 -29.25
N ILE A 270 -28.96 -13.12 -28.48
CA ILE A 270 -29.42 -12.80 -27.12
C ILE A 270 -30.00 -11.39 -27.15
N ILE A 271 -31.25 -11.25 -26.71
CA ILE A 271 -31.94 -9.97 -26.61
C ILE A 271 -32.52 -9.84 -25.20
N ASP A 272 -32.36 -8.68 -24.59
CA ASP A 272 -33.01 -8.29 -23.34
C ASP A 272 -34.53 -8.12 -23.53
N GLU A 273 -35.33 -8.27 -22.47
CA GLU A 273 -36.81 -8.32 -22.57
C GLU A 273 -37.40 -7.04 -23.15
N ASN A 274 -36.78 -5.90 -22.84
CA ASN A 274 -37.29 -4.59 -23.16
C ASN A 274 -36.55 -3.91 -24.32
N GLU A 275 -35.53 -4.54 -24.93
CA GLU A 275 -34.68 -4.00 -26.01
C GLU A 275 -34.02 -2.64 -25.70
N ASP A 276 -33.66 -2.39 -24.45
CA ASP A 276 -32.92 -1.20 -24.04
C ASP A 276 -31.38 -1.39 -24.09
N GLY A 277 -30.92 -2.61 -24.34
CA GLY A 277 -29.50 -2.99 -24.42
C GLY A 277 -28.86 -3.32 -23.06
N ILE A 278 -29.66 -3.47 -22.01
CA ILE A 278 -29.23 -3.79 -20.64
C ILE A 278 -29.90 -5.08 -20.21
N ASN A 279 -29.10 -6.09 -19.85
CA ASN A 279 -29.66 -7.28 -19.19
C ASN A 279 -29.77 -6.99 -17.70
N GLU A 280 -30.96 -6.69 -17.19
CA GLU A 280 -31.12 -6.33 -15.78
C GLU A 280 -31.81 -7.39 -14.92
N PRO A 281 -31.54 -7.42 -13.60
CA PRO A 281 -32.28 -8.29 -12.68
C PRO A 281 -33.78 -7.94 -12.66
N GLY A 282 -34.62 -8.96 -12.74
CA GLY A 282 -36.08 -8.82 -12.79
C GLY A 282 -36.67 -9.01 -14.19
N GLU A 283 -35.84 -9.05 -15.24
CA GLU A 283 -36.29 -9.28 -16.61
C GLU A 283 -36.06 -10.71 -17.09
N HIS A 284 -36.58 -11.03 -18.26
CA HIS A 284 -36.22 -12.21 -19.02
C HIS A 284 -35.13 -11.92 -20.05
N LEU A 285 -34.19 -12.83 -20.15
CA LEU A 285 -33.29 -12.93 -21.28
C LEU A 285 -33.96 -13.79 -22.36
N HIS A 286 -33.98 -13.31 -23.60
CA HIS A 286 -34.51 -14.02 -24.76
C HIS A 286 -33.38 -14.56 -25.64
N VAL A 287 -33.44 -15.85 -25.98
CA VAL A 287 -32.53 -16.48 -26.94
C VAL A 287 -33.31 -17.00 -28.14
N HIS A 288 -33.00 -16.52 -29.33
CA HIS A 288 -33.67 -16.93 -30.58
C HIS A 288 -32.67 -17.03 -31.74
N ASN A 289 -33.18 -17.27 -32.96
CA ASN A 289 -32.37 -17.50 -34.17
C ASN A 289 -31.31 -18.59 -33.97
N ILE A 290 -31.64 -19.62 -33.18
CA ILE A 290 -30.71 -20.68 -32.81
C ILE A 290 -30.43 -21.51 -34.04
N ARG A 291 -29.16 -21.63 -34.41
CA ARG A 291 -28.70 -22.44 -35.55
C ARG A 291 -27.96 -23.65 -35.06
N VAL A 292 -28.39 -24.82 -35.53
CA VAL A 292 -27.80 -26.10 -35.15
C VAL A 292 -27.30 -26.82 -36.40
N ARG A 293 -26.06 -27.29 -36.32
CA ARG A 293 -25.43 -28.08 -37.37
C ARG A 293 -25.19 -29.50 -36.89
N ASN A 294 -25.44 -30.47 -37.76
CA ASN A 294 -24.98 -31.84 -37.53
C ASN A 294 -23.56 -32.02 -38.10
N ALA A 295 -22.56 -31.94 -37.24
CA ALA A 295 -21.15 -32.20 -37.57
C ALA A 295 -20.78 -33.69 -37.51
N GLY A 296 -21.75 -34.58 -37.30
CA GLY A 296 -21.57 -36.03 -37.32
C GLY A 296 -21.68 -36.63 -38.72
N GLN A 297 -21.73 -37.96 -38.77
CA GLN A 297 -21.75 -38.74 -40.02
C GLN A 297 -23.06 -39.51 -40.25
N MET A 298 -24.04 -39.34 -39.37
CA MET A 298 -25.37 -39.91 -39.44
C MET A 298 -26.42 -38.81 -39.21
N PRO A 299 -27.63 -38.88 -39.79
CA PRO A 299 -28.73 -37.99 -39.44
C PRO A 299 -29.05 -38.01 -37.93
N SER A 300 -29.59 -36.92 -37.39
CA SER A 300 -30.12 -36.94 -36.03
C SER A 300 -31.34 -37.87 -35.92
N PRO A 301 -31.66 -38.40 -34.72
CA PRO A 301 -32.79 -39.32 -34.55
C PRO A 301 -34.10 -38.74 -35.07
N GLU A 302 -34.86 -39.55 -35.83
CA GLU A 302 -36.16 -39.16 -36.38
C GLU A 302 -37.32 -39.46 -35.42
N ALA A 303 -37.20 -40.55 -34.65
CA ALA A 303 -38.27 -41.04 -33.79
C ALA A 303 -38.44 -40.25 -32.48
N ARG A 304 -37.46 -39.42 -32.09
CA ARG A 304 -37.42 -38.76 -30.77
C ARG A 304 -37.15 -37.27 -30.90
N SER A 305 -37.88 -36.45 -30.14
CA SER A 305 -37.61 -35.02 -30.07
C SER A 305 -36.44 -34.71 -29.15
N ILE A 306 -35.68 -33.68 -29.52
CA ILE A 306 -34.58 -33.15 -28.73
C ILE A 306 -35.02 -31.78 -28.25
N GLN A 307 -35.15 -31.62 -26.93
CA GLN A 307 -35.51 -30.35 -26.32
C GLN A 307 -34.25 -29.53 -26.05
N VAL A 308 -34.30 -28.24 -26.36
CA VAL A 308 -33.25 -27.27 -26.03
C VAL A 308 -33.74 -26.38 -24.89
N LEU A 309 -32.86 -26.09 -23.94
CA LEU A 309 -33.09 -25.15 -22.84
C LEU A 309 -31.85 -24.28 -22.62
N ILE A 310 -32.03 -23.16 -21.94
CA ILE A 310 -30.93 -22.41 -21.35
C ILE A 310 -30.44 -23.15 -20.09
N GLN A 311 -29.14 -23.25 -19.92
CA GLN A 311 -28.55 -23.78 -18.70
C GLN A 311 -28.70 -22.77 -17.56
N GLY A 312 -29.33 -23.18 -16.47
CA GLY A 312 -29.44 -22.31 -15.29
C GLY A 312 -28.09 -22.01 -14.64
N THR A 313 -27.96 -20.78 -14.13
CA THR A 313 -26.78 -20.30 -13.41
C THR A 313 -27.20 -19.71 -12.06
N LYS A 314 -26.29 -18.99 -11.38
CA LYS A 314 -26.65 -18.22 -10.20
C LYS A 314 -27.63 -17.08 -10.54
N PHE A 315 -27.45 -16.42 -11.68
CA PHE A 315 -28.31 -15.32 -12.11
C PHE A 315 -29.42 -15.76 -13.06
N LEU A 316 -29.21 -16.80 -13.87
CA LEU A 316 -30.18 -17.21 -14.88
C LEU A 316 -31.03 -18.38 -14.40
N GLU A 317 -32.34 -18.18 -14.39
CA GLU A 317 -33.34 -19.19 -14.10
C GLU A 317 -34.11 -19.55 -15.36
N PRO A 318 -33.84 -20.70 -15.99
CA PRO A 318 -34.44 -21.05 -17.27
C PRO A 318 -35.94 -21.34 -17.11
N ILE A 319 -36.74 -20.88 -18.07
CA ILE A 319 -38.17 -21.19 -18.15
C ILE A 319 -38.33 -22.57 -18.78
N THR A 320 -38.41 -23.61 -17.94
CA THR A 320 -38.43 -25.02 -18.39
C THR A 320 -39.80 -25.50 -18.89
N THR A 321 -40.85 -24.70 -18.71
CA THR A 321 -42.22 -25.01 -19.17
C THR A 321 -42.42 -24.80 -20.66
N GLU A 322 -41.50 -24.08 -21.33
CA GLU A 322 -41.57 -23.73 -22.76
C GLU A 322 -40.28 -24.15 -23.49
N PRO A 323 -39.93 -25.46 -23.53
CA PRO A 323 -38.77 -25.91 -24.29
C PRO A 323 -39.00 -25.77 -25.80
N ILE A 324 -37.94 -25.47 -26.55
CA ILE A 324 -37.98 -25.57 -28.02
C ILE A 324 -37.52 -26.96 -28.46
N GLU A 325 -38.09 -27.48 -29.53
CA GLU A 325 -37.70 -28.77 -30.11
C GLU A 325 -36.82 -28.57 -31.34
N LEU A 326 -35.72 -29.32 -31.44
CA LEU A 326 -34.91 -29.36 -32.66
C LEU A 326 -35.68 -30.02 -33.80
N PRO A 327 -35.48 -29.56 -35.05
CA PRO A 327 -35.91 -30.30 -36.23
C PRO A 327 -35.41 -31.76 -36.21
N ARG A 328 -36.29 -32.69 -36.59
CA ARG A 328 -35.96 -34.12 -36.66
C ARG A 328 -35.09 -34.41 -37.89
N SER A 329 -34.26 -35.46 -37.83
CA SER A 329 -33.51 -35.96 -38.99
C SER A 329 -32.62 -34.93 -39.70
N ILE A 330 -31.88 -34.13 -38.93
CA ILE A 330 -30.88 -33.18 -39.44
C ILE A 330 -29.76 -33.96 -40.10
N GLN A 331 -29.59 -33.81 -41.41
CA GLN A 331 -28.65 -34.59 -42.21
C GLN A 331 -27.18 -34.25 -41.88
N PRO A 332 -26.23 -35.17 -42.11
CA PRO A 332 -24.80 -34.89 -41.93
C PRO A 332 -24.37 -33.63 -42.69
N GLY A 333 -23.72 -32.71 -42.00
CA GLY A 333 -23.27 -31.42 -42.52
C GLY A 333 -24.36 -30.36 -42.65
N GLN A 334 -25.64 -30.71 -42.53
CA GLN A 334 -26.76 -29.77 -42.62
C GLN A 334 -26.80 -28.84 -41.41
N GLU A 335 -27.07 -27.57 -41.68
CA GLU A 335 -27.38 -26.55 -40.68
C GLU A 335 -28.86 -26.20 -40.80
N VAL A 336 -29.54 -26.09 -39.65
CA VAL A 336 -30.96 -25.75 -39.56
C VAL A 336 -31.18 -24.65 -38.54
N GLU A 337 -32.15 -23.80 -38.80
CA GLU A 337 -32.66 -22.84 -37.84
C GLU A 337 -33.74 -23.50 -36.98
N VAL A 338 -33.65 -23.31 -35.66
CA VAL A 338 -34.57 -23.89 -34.69
C VAL A 338 -35.67 -22.86 -34.40
N PRO A 339 -36.94 -23.15 -34.74
CA PRO A 339 -38.03 -22.21 -34.52
C PRO A 339 -38.36 -22.09 -33.03
N GLY A 340 -38.51 -20.86 -32.54
CA GLY A 340 -38.93 -20.55 -31.18
C GLY A 340 -38.00 -19.57 -30.45
N VAL A 341 -38.33 -19.28 -29.20
CA VAL A 341 -37.57 -18.40 -28.31
C VAL A 341 -37.41 -19.10 -26.98
N LEU A 342 -36.18 -19.20 -26.48
CA LEU A 342 -35.90 -19.63 -25.12
C LEU A 342 -35.86 -18.43 -24.18
N ARG A 343 -36.34 -18.62 -22.97
CA ARG A 343 -36.38 -17.58 -21.94
C ARG A 343 -35.66 -18.02 -20.68
N ALA A 344 -34.93 -17.09 -20.07
CA ALA A 344 -34.40 -17.27 -18.72
C ALA A 344 -34.66 -16.00 -17.89
N TYR A 345 -35.20 -16.17 -16.69
CA TYR A 345 -35.38 -15.06 -15.75
C TYR A 345 -34.05 -14.68 -15.11
N ILE A 346 -33.73 -13.39 -15.12
CA ILE A 346 -32.55 -12.82 -14.46
C ILE A 346 -32.91 -12.55 -13.01
N ARG A 347 -32.35 -13.35 -12.10
CA ARG A 347 -32.63 -13.29 -10.67
C ARG A 347 -32.09 -11.99 -10.05
N ASN A 348 -32.88 -11.49 -9.10
CA ASN A 348 -32.48 -10.43 -8.20
C ASN A 348 -31.35 -10.89 -7.27
N GLU A 349 -30.50 -9.95 -6.87
CA GLU A 349 -29.37 -10.20 -5.97
C GLU A 349 -29.88 -10.64 -4.58
N TRP A 350 -29.22 -11.65 -3.98
CA TRP A 350 -29.67 -12.22 -2.70
C TRP A 350 -29.05 -11.56 -1.46
N ALA A 351 -28.10 -10.64 -1.64
CA ALA A 351 -27.39 -9.96 -0.55
C ALA A 351 -27.33 -8.45 -0.79
N GLU A 352 -27.34 -7.69 0.30
CA GLU A 352 -27.14 -6.24 0.28
C GLU A 352 -25.73 -5.92 -0.23
N LYS A 353 -25.64 -4.97 -1.17
CA LYS A 353 -24.35 -4.58 -1.75
C LYS A 353 -23.50 -3.80 -0.76
N PRO A 354 -22.17 -3.87 -0.89
CA PRO A 354 -21.30 -2.87 -0.30
C PRO A 354 -21.64 -1.46 -0.80
N LEU A 355 -21.47 -0.48 0.07
CA LEU A 355 -21.75 0.93 -0.21
C LEU A 355 -20.99 1.42 -1.46
N GLY A 356 -21.70 2.13 -2.32
CA GLY A 356 -21.20 2.79 -3.52
C GLY A 356 -20.96 1.88 -4.73
N LEU A 357 -21.16 0.56 -4.61
CA LEU A 357 -20.91 -0.37 -5.71
C LEU A 357 -22.13 -0.52 -6.63
N MET A 358 -21.86 -0.44 -7.93
CA MET A 358 -22.81 -0.79 -9.00
C MET A 358 -22.87 -2.32 -9.20
N LEU A 359 -24.03 -2.84 -9.63
CA LEU A 359 -24.09 -4.22 -10.11
C LEU A 359 -23.42 -4.29 -11.49
N LYS A 360 -22.39 -5.11 -11.59
CA LYS A 360 -21.74 -5.44 -12.86
C LYS A 360 -21.29 -6.89 -12.84
N ALA A 361 -22.16 -7.80 -13.27
CA ALA A 361 -21.90 -9.24 -13.24
C ALA A 361 -21.78 -9.79 -14.67
N THR A 362 -20.62 -10.34 -15.01
CA THR A 362 -20.46 -11.12 -16.25
C THR A 362 -20.98 -12.54 -16.02
N GLU A 363 -21.84 -13.00 -16.92
CA GLU A 363 -22.44 -14.33 -16.89
C GLU A 363 -22.40 -14.96 -18.28
N PHE A 364 -22.54 -16.29 -18.36
CA PHE A 364 -22.51 -17.02 -19.63
C PHE A 364 -23.85 -17.68 -19.92
N VAL A 365 -24.40 -17.42 -21.10
CA VAL A 365 -25.53 -18.16 -21.66
C VAL A 365 -24.98 -19.40 -22.36
N THR A 366 -25.43 -20.56 -21.92
CA THR A 366 -25.11 -21.86 -22.54
C THR A 366 -26.40 -22.59 -22.84
N LEU A 367 -26.56 -23.10 -24.06
CA LEU A 367 -27.71 -23.93 -24.42
C LEU A 367 -27.40 -25.41 -24.15
N VAL A 368 -28.37 -26.11 -23.58
CA VAL A 368 -28.30 -27.56 -23.36
C VAL A 368 -29.43 -28.23 -24.12
N ALA A 369 -29.12 -29.31 -24.81
CA ALA A 369 -30.10 -30.12 -25.51
C ALA A 369 -30.17 -31.52 -24.91
N TYR A 370 -31.36 -32.08 -24.70
CA TYR A 370 -31.54 -33.42 -24.12
C TYR A 370 -32.73 -34.15 -24.71
N PHE A 371 -32.67 -35.48 -24.66
CA PHE A 371 -33.79 -36.37 -24.98
C PHE A 371 -34.66 -36.54 -23.74
N ASN A 372 -35.81 -35.86 -23.69
CA ASN A 372 -36.64 -35.78 -22.48
C ASN A 372 -37.29 -37.12 -22.08
N GLU A 373 -37.59 -38.00 -23.05
CA GLU A 373 -38.46 -39.16 -22.81
C GLU A 373 -37.76 -40.40 -22.22
N ARG A 374 -36.45 -40.60 -22.47
CA ARG A 374 -35.75 -41.86 -22.14
C ARG A 374 -34.41 -41.64 -21.47
N LEU A 375 -33.43 -41.12 -22.22
CA LEU A 375 -32.07 -40.97 -21.73
C LEU A 375 -31.92 -39.84 -20.71
N ASN A 376 -32.74 -38.79 -20.85
CA ASN A 376 -32.59 -37.52 -20.14
C ASN A 376 -31.12 -37.00 -20.21
N ARG A 377 -30.37 -37.36 -21.24
CA ARG A 377 -28.93 -37.11 -21.30
C ARG A 377 -28.67 -35.85 -22.12
N PRO A 378 -27.84 -34.91 -21.64
CA PRO A 378 -27.47 -33.76 -22.43
C PRO A 378 -26.58 -34.17 -23.60
N LEU A 379 -26.80 -33.56 -24.77
CA LEU A 379 -25.93 -33.71 -25.93
C LEU A 379 -24.53 -33.18 -25.59
N PRO A 380 -23.48 -33.98 -25.80
CA PRO A 380 -22.12 -33.57 -25.49
C PRO A 380 -21.67 -32.46 -26.46
N LYS A 381 -21.05 -31.41 -25.92
CA LYS A 381 -20.50 -30.28 -26.69
C LYS A 381 -21.54 -29.60 -27.60
N PHE A 382 -22.80 -29.56 -27.15
CA PHE A 382 -23.90 -29.00 -27.92
C PHE A 382 -23.76 -27.49 -28.15
N CYS A 383 -23.35 -26.70 -27.15
CA CYS A 383 -23.24 -25.24 -27.28
C CYS A 383 -21.96 -24.73 -26.61
N GLY A 384 -21.35 -23.71 -27.21
CA GLY A 384 -20.33 -22.88 -26.55
C GLY A 384 -20.96 -21.94 -25.51
N GLN A 385 -20.13 -21.09 -24.91
CA GLN A 385 -20.57 -20.05 -23.98
C GLN A 385 -20.70 -18.72 -24.72
N ALA A 386 -21.78 -17.99 -24.47
CA ALA A 386 -21.96 -16.61 -24.94
C ALA A 386 -22.02 -15.66 -23.74
N ASP A 387 -21.23 -14.60 -23.76
CA ASP A 387 -21.07 -13.67 -22.65
C ASP A 387 -22.23 -12.68 -22.59
N ILE A 388 -22.73 -12.42 -21.39
CA ILE A 388 -23.68 -11.34 -21.11
C ILE A 388 -23.21 -10.51 -19.92
N LEU A 389 -23.64 -9.26 -19.89
CA LEU A 389 -23.39 -8.35 -18.78
C LEU A 389 -24.70 -8.02 -18.07
N ILE A 390 -24.80 -8.40 -16.80
CA ILE A 390 -25.93 -8.10 -15.94
C ILE A 390 -25.63 -6.83 -15.14
N GLN A 391 -26.46 -5.80 -15.30
CA GLN A 391 -26.34 -4.50 -14.61
C GLN A 391 -27.70 -3.79 -14.56
N TYR A 392 -27.81 -2.72 -13.76
CA TYR A 392 -28.98 -1.84 -13.79
C TYR A 392 -28.79 -0.73 -14.84
N PRO A 393 -29.89 -0.24 -15.46
CA PRO A 393 -29.84 0.80 -16.49
C PRO A 393 -29.46 2.18 -15.93
N LEU A 394 -29.80 2.45 -14.67
CA LEU A 394 -29.49 3.70 -13.99
C LEU A 394 -28.32 3.57 -13.02
N VAL A 395 -27.46 4.60 -12.97
CA VAL A 395 -26.27 4.64 -12.11
C VAL A 395 -26.17 5.96 -11.37
N LEU A 396 -25.98 5.88 -10.04
CA LEU A 396 -25.86 7.03 -9.16
C LEU A 396 -24.38 7.33 -8.85
N ASP A 397 -23.90 8.51 -9.23
CA ASP A 397 -22.57 8.96 -8.88
C ASP A 397 -22.42 9.20 -7.36
N PRO A 398 -21.20 9.12 -6.80
CA PRO A 398 -20.95 9.54 -5.43
C PRO A 398 -21.43 10.99 -5.20
N PRO A 399 -22.20 11.27 -4.14
CA PRO A 399 -22.71 12.60 -3.89
C PRO A 399 -21.58 13.59 -3.59
N THR A 400 -21.75 14.83 -4.02
CA THR A 400 -20.90 15.95 -3.63
C THR A 400 -21.52 16.65 -2.43
N TYR A 401 -20.82 16.61 -1.29
CA TYR A 401 -21.27 17.16 -0.02
C TYR A 401 -20.09 17.73 0.80
N LEU A 402 -20.38 18.44 1.88
CA LEU A 402 -19.38 18.97 2.81
C LEU A 402 -19.13 18.00 3.96
N ASP A 403 -17.88 17.66 4.25
CA ASP A 403 -17.55 16.82 5.41
C ASP A 403 -17.85 17.49 6.77
N CYS A 404 -18.09 18.81 6.79
CA CYS A 404 -18.44 19.55 8.00
C CYS A 404 -19.40 20.69 7.68
N VAL A 405 -20.39 20.87 8.55
CA VAL A 405 -21.43 21.91 8.46
C VAL A 405 -21.64 22.51 9.84
N ALA A 406 -22.05 23.79 9.93
CA ALA A 406 -22.36 24.39 11.22
C ALA A 406 -23.83 24.16 11.59
N LYS A 407 -24.14 24.09 12.89
CA LYS A 407 -25.53 24.08 13.36
C LYS A 407 -26.28 25.32 12.83
N GLY A 408 -27.50 25.13 12.36
CA GLY A 408 -28.31 26.20 11.77
C GLY A 408 -27.97 26.58 10.32
N ASP A 409 -26.93 26.00 9.71
CA ASP A 409 -26.65 26.23 8.29
C ASP A 409 -27.76 25.63 7.42
N LYS A 410 -28.08 26.33 6.32
CA LYS A 410 -28.71 25.69 5.16
C LYS A 410 -27.63 25.13 4.26
N VAL A 411 -27.76 23.90 3.80
CA VAL A 411 -26.74 23.24 2.97
C VAL A 411 -27.35 22.60 1.74
N ARG A 412 -26.69 22.73 0.59
CA ARG A 412 -27.08 22.12 -0.69
C ARG A 412 -26.15 20.96 -0.99
N PHE A 413 -26.69 19.74 -1.11
CA PHE A 413 -25.94 18.61 -1.66
C PHE A 413 -26.38 18.33 -3.08
N LYS A 414 -25.46 17.73 -3.84
CA LYS A 414 -25.64 17.47 -5.26
C LYS A 414 -25.24 16.05 -5.59
N TRP A 415 -26.05 15.36 -6.38
CA TRP A 415 -25.70 14.07 -6.97
C TRP A 415 -26.16 14.00 -8.42
N VAL A 416 -25.58 13.04 -9.16
CA VAL A 416 -25.84 12.86 -10.59
C VAL A 416 -26.30 11.43 -10.81
N LEU A 417 -27.38 11.29 -11.57
CA LEU A 417 -27.94 10.02 -11.98
C LEU A 417 -27.80 9.88 -13.50
N HIS A 418 -27.15 8.81 -13.94
CA HIS A 418 -26.91 8.49 -15.35
C HIS A 418 -27.87 7.41 -15.83
N ASN A 419 -28.36 7.56 -17.06
CA ASN A 419 -29.05 6.50 -17.78
C ASN A 419 -28.09 5.90 -18.82
N ASN A 420 -27.70 4.64 -18.63
CA ASN A 420 -26.80 3.93 -19.54
C ASN A 420 -27.54 3.08 -20.59
N SER A 421 -28.87 3.08 -20.57
CA SER A 421 -29.68 2.35 -21.54
C SER A 421 -29.92 3.16 -22.82
N SER A 422 -30.42 2.48 -23.85
CA SER A 422 -30.89 3.10 -25.09
C SER A 422 -32.33 3.63 -25.04
N LYS A 423 -33.02 3.53 -23.88
CA LYS A 423 -34.42 3.95 -23.68
C LYS A 423 -34.54 4.97 -22.55
N SER A 424 -35.61 5.77 -22.56
CA SER A 424 -35.85 6.70 -21.46
C SER A 424 -36.44 5.99 -20.24
N TYR A 425 -35.99 6.40 -19.05
CA TYR A 425 -36.42 5.86 -17.75
C TYR A 425 -37.06 6.94 -16.89
N GLY A 426 -37.95 6.55 -15.98
CA GLY A 426 -38.80 7.46 -15.21
C GLY A 426 -40.28 7.15 -15.46
N ILE A 427 -41.16 7.75 -14.66
CA ILE A 427 -42.62 7.52 -14.74
C ILE A 427 -43.19 7.92 -16.11
N ASP A 428 -42.64 8.99 -16.70
CA ASP A 428 -43.05 9.51 -18.02
C ASP A 428 -42.20 8.94 -19.17
N GLY A 429 -41.15 8.18 -18.86
CA GLY A 429 -40.28 7.54 -19.84
C GLY A 429 -40.98 6.43 -20.62
N ILE A 430 -40.39 6.01 -21.75
CA ILE A 430 -41.00 5.04 -22.67
C ILE A 430 -41.32 3.68 -22.03
N LEU A 431 -40.58 3.30 -20.99
CA LEU A 431 -40.80 2.07 -20.22
C LEU A 431 -41.77 2.26 -19.04
N GLY A 432 -42.16 3.49 -18.69
CA GLY A 432 -43.04 3.82 -17.56
C GLY A 432 -42.51 3.33 -16.21
N ARG A 433 -41.18 3.22 -16.07
CA ARG A 433 -40.52 2.56 -14.95
C ARG A 433 -40.09 3.59 -13.92
N GLY A 434 -40.68 3.50 -12.73
CA GLY A 434 -40.39 4.41 -11.61
C GLY A 434 -38.92 4.38 -11.22
N ALA A 435 -38.33 5.57 -11.13
CA ALA A 435 -36.98 5.80 -10.63
C ALA A 435 -37.01 6.97 -9.65
N ALA A 436 -36.23 6.89 -8.58
CA ALA A 436 -36.13 7.95 -7.58
C ALA A 436 -34.78 7.92 -6.89
N THR A 437 -34.36 9.04 -6.33
CA THR A 437 -33.31 9.04 -5.30
C THR A 437 -33.92 9.22 -3.93
N LYS A 438 -33.52 8.38 -2.98
CA LYS A 438 -34.00 8.44 -1.60
C LYS A 438 -32.86 8.83 -0.67
N LEU A 439 -33.03 9.95 0.02
CA LEU A 439 -32.13 10.40 1.07
C LEU A 439 -32.75 10.11 2.44
N SER A 440 -31.96 9.57 3.37
CA SER A 440 -32.39 9.27 4.74
C SER A 440 -31.43 9.85 5.77
N ASP A 441 -31.99 10.45 6.83
CA ASP A 441 -31.31 10.94 8.03
C ASP A 441 -31.83 10.25 9.30
N PRO A 442 -31.34 9.04 9.63
CA PRO A 442 -31.80 8.32 10.81
C PRO A 442 -31.52 9.06 12.13
N ALA A 443 -30.56 9.99 12.15
CA ALA A 443 -30.18 10.75 13.35
C ALA A 443 -31.04 12.02 13.55
N ARG A 444 -31.79 12.45 12.52
CA ARG A 444 -32.65 13.64 12.53
C ARG A 444 -31.89 14.92 12.91
N PHE A 445 -30.67 15.06 12.40
CA PHE A 445 -29.89 16.29 12.53
C PHE A 445 -30.17 17.29 11.41
N PHE A 446 -30.79 16.83 10.32
CA PHE A 446 -31.14 17.63 9.16
C PHE A 446 -32.66 17.67 8.98
N THR A 447 -33.18 18.86 8.71
CA THR A 447 -34.53 19.03 8.18
C THR A 447 -34.44 18.96 6.66
N LEU A 448 -35.01 17.90 6.08
CA LEU A 448 -34.96 17.67 4.64
C LEU A 448 -36.12 18.39 3.92
N THR A 449 -35.81 19.18 2.89
CA THR A 449 -36.80 20.07 2.25
C THR A 449 -37.93 19.30 1.56
N HIS A 450 -37.65 18.13 0.97
CA HIS A 450 -38.66 17.30 0.30
C HIS A 450 -39.15 16.11 1.14
N ALA A 451 -38.91 16.14 2.46
CA ALA A 451 -39.47 15.11 3.34
C ALA A 451 -40.98 15.28 3.51
N THR A 452 -41.68 14.15 3.62
CA THR A 452 -43.13 14.14 3.89
C THR A 452 -43.41 14.25 5.39
N THR A 453 -44.62 14.65 5.77
CA THR A 453 -45.02 14.71 7.19
C THR A 453 -44.98 13.35 7.88
N ASP A 454 -45.19 12.27 7.14
CA ASP A 454 -45.23 10.90 7.68
C ASP A 454 -43.83 10.29 7.81
N ALA A 455 -42.84 10.80 7.06
CA ALA A 455 -41.45 10.38 7.09
C ALA A 455 -40.51 11.61 7.06
N PRO A 456 -40.40 12.38 8.17
CA PRO A 456 -39.63 13.63 8.21
C PRO A 456 -38.11 13.41 8.12
N ASP A 457 -37.65 12.18 8.31
CA ASP A 457 -36.27 11.72 8.21
C ASP A 457 -35.92 11.16 6.82
N GLU A 458 -36.85 11.16 5.87
CA GLU A 458 -36.63 10.66 4.52
C GLU A 458 -37.17 11.63 3.46
N ALA A 459 -36.36 11.91 2.45
CA ALA A 459 -36.78 12.65 1.27
C ALA A 459 -36.62 11.77 0.03
N THR A 460 -37.63 11.74 -0.84
CA THR A 460 -37.60 10.97 -2.08
C THR A 460 -37.82 11.92 -3.25
N ASP A 461 -36.85 11.99 -4.15
CA ASP A 461 -36.92 12.76 -5.38
C ASP A 461 -37.26 11.80 -6.52
N GLU A 462 -38.54 11.80 -6.91
CA GLU A 462 -39.02 11.01 -8.05
C GLU A 462 -38.54 11.61 -9.37
N ILE A 463 -38.15 10.73 -10.28
CA ILE A 463 -37.63 11.10 -11.59
C ILE A 463 -38.74 10.92 -12.64
N SER A 464 -39.19 12.03 -13.22
CA SER A 464 -40.16 12.04 -14.31
C SER A 464 -39.62 11.32 -15.54
N GLU A 465 -38.48 11.77 -16.08
CA GLU A 465 -37.84 11.16 -17.24
C GLU A 465 -36.33 11.48 -17.29
N ILE A 466 -35.51 10.50 -17.69
CA ILE A 466 -34.11 10.65 -18.09
C ILE A 466 -33.94 10.03 -19.47
N GLU A 467 -33.56 10.86 -20.42
CA GLU A 467 -33.30 10.46 -21.81
C GLU A 467 -32.21 9.38 -21.93
N PRO A 468 -32.21 8.58 -23.01
CA PRO A 468 -31.16 7.60 -23.30
C PRO A 468 -29.76 8.23 -23.24
N TYR A 469 -28.81 7.55 -22.61
CA TYR A 469 -27.41 8.00 -22.49
C TYR A 469 -27.22 9.42 -21.91
N SER A 470 -28.22 9.91 -21.18
CA SER A 470 -28.21 11.23 -20.55
C SER A 470 -27.97 11.13 -19.04
N MET A 471 -27.82 12.29 -18.40
CA MET A 471 -27.70 12.41 -16.96
C MET A 471 -28.62 13.50 -16.43
N VAL A 472 -29.17 13.29 -15.24
CA VAL A 472 -29.88 14.31 -14.48
C VAL A 472 -29.07 14.67 -13.23
N THR A 473 -28.97 15.97 -12.98
CA THR A 473 -28.41 16.50 -11.75
C THR A 473 -29.55 16.76 -10.79
N ILE A 474 -29.39 16.29 -9.55
CA ILE A 474 -30.33 16.53 -8.48
C ILE A 474 -29.58 17.32 -7.41
N ASP A 475 -30.14 18.47 -7.05
CA ASP A 475 -29.69 19.28 -5.93
C ASP A 475 -30.82 19.40 -4.91
N GLN A 476 -30.46 19.30 -3.64
CA GLN A 476 -31.42 19.36 -2.55
C GLN A 476 -30.84 20.18 -1.41
N ASP A 477 -31.67 21.09 -0.90
CA ASP A 477 -31.36 21.92 0.25
C ASP A 477 -31.83 21.27 1.55
N PHE A 478 -31.04 21.44 2.61
CA PHE A 478 -31.30 20.93 3.95
C PHE A 478 -31.00 22.01 4.97
N SER A 479 -31.62 21.95 6.14
CA SER A 479 -31.21 22.81 7.26
C SER A 479 -30.69 21.95 8.41
N VAL A 480 -29.53 22.30 8.96
CA VAL A 480 -28.98 21.64 10.15
C VAL A 480 -29.75 22.10 11.38
N ASP A 481 -30.31 21.19 12.17
CA ASP A 481 -31.10 21.54 13.36
C ASP A 481 -30.24 22.38 14.33
N PRO A 482 -30.65 23.62 14.67
CA PRO A 482 -29.91 24.49 15.56
C PRO A 482 -29.76 23.95 16.99
N ASN A 483 -30.59 22.98 17.39
CA ASN A 483 -30.55 22.32 18.69
C ASN A 483 -29.57 21.13 18.72
N THR A 484 -28.97 20.77 17.59
CA THR A 484 -28.00 19.69 17.52
C THR A 484 -26.79 19.99 18.41
N MET A 485 -26.33 18.98 19.15
CA MET A 485 -25.13 19.09 19.96
C MET A 485 -23.91 19.36 19.07
N GLU A 486 -23.14 20.39 19.39
CA GLU A 486 -21.90 20.70 18.68
C GLU A 486 -20.93 19.52 18.75
N TYR A 487 -20.26 19.26 17.62
CA TYR A 487 -19.35 18.14 17.42
C TYR A 487 -20.07 16.79 17.55
N SER A 488 -21.22 16.66 16.89
CA SER A 488 -21.89 15.38 16.63
C SER A 488 -21.56 14.86 15.21
N GLU A 489 -21.94 13.61 14.90
CA GLU A 489 -21.74 12.99 13.57
C GLU A 489 -23.08 12.77 12.87
N GLY A 490 -23.31 13.52 11.79
CA GLY A 490 -24.42 13.29 10.86
C GLY A 490 -24.09 12.15 9.89
N ASN A 491 -24.97 11.16 9.84
CA ASN A 491 -24.83 10.01 8.95
C ASN A 491 -26.05 9.95 8.03
N LEU A 492 -25.88 10.41 6.80
CA LEU A 492 -26.93 10.39 5.79
C LEU A 492 -26.71 9.23 4.83
N SER A 493 -27.77 8.62 4.32
CA SER A 493 -27.68 7.65 3.23
C SER A 493 -28.45 8.11 2.01
N LEU A 494 -27.80 8.04 0.85
CA LEU A 494 -28.39 8.34 -0.45
C LEU A 494 -28.52 7.06 -1.26
N GLU A 495 -29.73 6.73 -1.68
CA GLU A 495 -30.06 5.49 -2.37
C GLU A 495 -30.65 5.78 -3.75
N LEU A 496 -30.25 5.00 -4.76
CA LEU A 496 -30.94 4.93 -6.03
C LEU A 496 -32.05 3.88 -5.91
N MET A 497 -33.29 4.33 -6.04
CA MET A 497 -34.47 3.51 -6.03
C MET A 497 -34.95 3.29 -7.47
N LEU A 498 -35.21 2.04 -7.83
CA LEU A 498 -35.65 1.66 -9.17
C LEU A 498 -36.72 0.57 -9.06
N SER A 499 -37.81 0.71 -9.80
CA SER A 499 -38.92 -0.25 -9.73
C SER A 499 -38.52 -1.58 -10.37
N ASP A 500 -38.94 -2.70 -9.79
CA ASP A 500 -38.74 -3.99 -10.43
C ASP A 500 -39.54 -4.05 -11.76
N PRO A 501 -38.96 -4.54 -12.88
CA PRO A 501 -39.60 -4.55 -14.19
C PRO A 501 -40.93 -5.32 -14.24
N LYS A 502 -41.10 -6.33 -13.37
CA LYS A 502 -42.30 -7.17 -13.35
C LYS A 502 -43.32 -6.75 -12.31
N THR A 503 -42.87 -6.48 -11.09
CA THR A 503 -43.79 -6.20 -9.98
C THR A 503 -44.10 -4.71 -9.84
N GLY A 504 -43.30 -3.83 -10.45
CA GLY A 504 -43.38 -2.38 -10.27
C GLY A 504 -42.95 -1.91 -8.88
N THR A 505 -42.47 -2.79 -8.00
CA THR A 505 -42.09 -2.42 -6.64
C THR A 505 -40.73 -1.73 -6.61
N MET A 506 -40.66 -0.54 -6.00
CA MET A 506 -39.40 0.20 -5.82
C MET A 506 -38.43 -0.53 -4.90
N ARG A 507 -37.16 -0.61 -5.29
CA ARG A 507 -36.08 -1.17 -4.48
C ARG A 507 -34.80 -0.35 -4.59
N SER A 508 -33.99 -0.42 -3.55
CA SER A 508 -32.64 0.17 -3.53
C SER A 508 -31.70 -0.69 -4.39
N VAL A 509 -31.13 -0.11 -5.44
CA VAL A 509 -30.20 -0.81 -6.36
C VAL A 509 -28.75 -0.35 -6.20
N GLN A 510 -28.54 0.83 -5.59
CA GLN A 510 -27.25 1.41 -5.25
C GLN A 510 -27.39 2.35 -4.04
N LYS A 511 -26.41 2.36 -3.12
CA LYS A 511 -26.46 3.14 -1.87
C LYS A 511 -25.12 3.79 -1.54
N HIS A 512 -25.10 5.08 -1.25
CA HIS A 512 -23.97 5.85 -0.73
C HIS A 512 -24.23 6.31 0.70
N VAL A 513 -23.18 6.45 1.50
CA VAL A 513 -23.27 7.02 2.86
C VAL A 513 -22.40 8.26 2.94
N MET A 514 -22.96 9.32 3.51
CA MET A 514 -22.31 10.59 3.72
C MET A 514 -22.10 10.79 5.23
N HIS A 515 -20.85 11.04 5.60
CA HIS A 515 -20.45 11.26 6.98
C HIS A 515 -20.05 12.72 7.16
N LEU A 516 -20.79 13.45 8.01
CA LEU A 516 -20.62 14.87 8.25
C LEU A 516 -20.37 15.13 9.73
N GLN A 517 -19.40 15.99 10.04
CA GLN A 517 -19.25 16.55 11.38
C GLN A 517 -20.12 17.80 11.53
N ILE A 518 -20.97 17.85 12.55
CA ILE A 518 -21.76 19.05 12.85
C ILE A 518 -20.97 19.89 13.85
N SER A 519 -20.59 21.10 13.47
CA SER A 519 -19.74 21.98 14.27
C SER A 519 -20.53 23.17 14.82
N GLY A 520 -20.00 23.81 15.87
CA GLY A 520 -20.42 25.16 16.23
C GLY A 520 -19.90 26.20 15.24
N VAL A 521 -20.56 27.36 15.18
CA VAL A 521 -20.04 28.55 14.50
C VAL A 521 -18.94 29.15 15.37
N TYR A 522 -17.83 29.58 14.77
CA TYR A 522 -16.75 30.22 15.51
C TYR A 522 -17.22 31.55 16.12
N GLU A 523 -17.10 31.66 17.43
CA GLU A 523 -17.32 32.88 18.20
C GLU A 523 -16.03 33.24 18.94
N LEU A 524 -15.61 34.51 18.81
CA LEU A 524 -14.46 35.02 19.54
C LEU A 524 -14.89 35.41 20.96
N SER A 525 -14.40 34.70 21.97
CA SER A 525 -14.66 35.08 23.37
C SER A 525 -14.15 36.49 23.66
N PRO A 526 -14.82 37.29 24.52
CA PRO A 526 -14.34 38.62 24.90
C PRO A 526 -12.95 38.61 25.54
N LYS A 527 -12.60 37.48 26.20
CA LYS A 527 -11.31 37.25 26.85
C LYS A 527 -10.81 35.85 26.49
N PRO A 528 -10.31 35.64 25.27
CA PRO A 528 -9.86 34.31 24.83
C PRO A 528 -8.60 33.92 25.60
N SER A 529 -8.49 32.66 26.01
CA SER A 529 -7.28 32.07 26.63
C SER A 529 -6.73 30.93 25.78
N PHE A 530 -7.62 30.11 25.21
CA PHE A 530 -7.28 29.00 24.32
C PHE A 530 -8.01 29.13 22.99
N LEU A 531 -7.29 28.85 21.91
CA LEU A 531 -7.87 28.46 20.63
C LEU A 531 -7.65 26.97 20.42
N LEU A 532 -8.71 26.24 20.09
CA LEU A 532 -8.64 24.87 19.58
C LEU A 532 -9.01 24.85 18.11
N VAL A 533 -8.05 24.49 17.25
CA VAL A 533 -8.24 24.32 15.82
C VAL A 533 -8.50 22.85 15.53
N VAL A 534 -9.66 22.57 14.95
CA VAL A 534 -10.14 21.23 14.58
C VAL A 534 -10.46 21.19 13.08
N ASN A 535 -10.73 20.00 12.57
CA ASN A 535 -11.20 19.76 11.20
C ASN A 535 -12.27 18.65 11.20
N SER A 536 -12.86 18.40 10.03
CA SER A 536 -13.94 17.42 9.83
C SER A 536 -13.60 15.97 10.21
N LYS A 537 -12.32 15.64 10.37
CA LYS A 537 -11.85 14.31 10.80
C LYS A 537 -11.27 14.30 12.23
N THR A 538 -11.34 15.44 12.94
CA THR A 538 -10.97 15.49 14.35
C THR A 538 -12.00 14.72 15.17
N PRO A 539 -11.61 13.72 15.98
CA PRO A 539 -12.58 12.91 16.70
C PRO A 539 -13.38 13.73 17.73
N ASN A 540 -14.71 13.65 17.66
CA ASN A 540 -15.62 14.41 18.51
C ASN A 540 -15.35 14.21 20.01
N TYR A 541 -15.07 12.98 20.43
CA TYR A 541 -14.73 12.68 21.82
C TYR A 541 -13.46 13.43 22.29
N ALA A 542 -12.48 13.66 21.41
CA ALA A 542 -11.26 14.38 21.72
C ALA A 542 -11.54 15.87 21.92
N ILE A 543 -12.40 16.45 21.09
CA ILE A 543 -12.88 17.82 21.22
C ILE A 543 -13.57 18.00 22.59
N HIS A 544 -14.49 17.11 22.94
CA HIS A 544 -15.19 17.17 24.24
C HIS A 544 -14.28 16.97 25.46
N GLN A 545 -13.23 16.13 25.35
CA GLN A 545 -12.23 15.98 26.40
C GLN A 545 -11.47 17.29 26.66
N ILE A 546 -11.11 18.04 25.60
CA ILE A 546 -10.44 19.34 25.71
C ILE A 546 -11.42 20.40 26.23
N ILE A 547 -12.66 20.43 25.75
CA ILE A 547 -13.72 21.30 26.29
C ILE A 547 -13.86 21.09 27.79
N THR A 548 -13.93 19.84 28.24
CA THR A 548 -14.06 19.48 29.65
C THR A 548 -12.84 19.92 30.46
N LEU A 549 -11.62 19.67 29.97
CA LEU A 549 -10.41 20.13 30.66
C LEU A 549 -10.38 21.66 30.79
N VAL A 550 -10.56 22.39 29.68
CA VAL A 550 -10.34 23.85 29.65
C VAL A 550 -11.50 24.60 30.32
N ARG A 551 -12.75 24.28 30.00
CA ARG A 551 -13.91 25.00 30.55
C ARG A 551 -14.31 24.53 31.95
N LYS A 552 -14.16 23.24 32.28
CA LYS A 552 -14.65 22.69 33.57
C LYS A 552 -13.57 22.41 34.63
N ARG A 553 -12.29 22.22 34.26
CA ARG A 553 -11.20 21.98 35.23
C ARG A 553 -10.24 23.15 35.37
N LEU A 554 -9.93 23.83 34.26
CA LEU A 554 -9.18 25.09 34.28
C LEU A 554 -10.07 26.31 34.49
N HIS A 555 -11.37 26.19 34.20
CA HIS A 555 -12.34 27.29 34.30
C HIS A 555 -11.97 28.53 33.48
N THR A 556 -11.39 28.32 32.30
CA THR A 556 -10.99 29.40 31.40
C THR A 556 -11.76 29.33 30.07
N SER A 557 -11.57 30.32 29.21
CA SER A 557 -12.23 30.40 27.90
C SER A 557 -11.54 29.49 26.88
N LEU A 558 -12.36 28.82 26.08
CA LEU A 558 -11.95 28.00 24.96
C LEU A 558 -12.79 28.39 23.76
N ASP A 559 -12.14 28.93 22.75
CA ASP A 559 -12.72 29.14 21.43
C ASP A 559 -12.32 27.96 20.55
N ILE A 560 -13.23 27.50 19.70
CA ILE A 560 -12.99 26.37 18.81
C ILE A 560 -13.23 26.83 17.38
N PHE A 561 -12.22 26.63 16.54
CA PHE A 561 -12.24 27.00 15.13
C PHE A 561 -12.13 25.74 14.28
N ASN A 562 -13.16 25.44 13.51
CA ASN A 562 -13.16 24.31 12.60
C ASN A 562 -12.76 24.76 11.20
N ILE A 563 -11.55 24.39 10.78
CA ILE A 563 -11.01 24.82 9.47
C ILE A 563 -11.78 24.23 8.29
N SER A 564 -12.54 23.15 8.51
CA SER A 564 -13.39 22.56 7.47
C SER A 564 -14.64 23.38 7.17
N LEU A 565 -15.02 24.33 8.03
CA LEU A 565 -16.12 25.27 7.77
C LEU A 565 -15.70 26.49 6.93
N SER A 566 -14.47 26.99 7.15
CA SER A 566 -13.96 28.21 6.51
C SER A 566 -13.02 27.93 5.33
N GLY A 567 -12.49 26.72 5.24
CA GLY A 567 -11.44 26.33 4.28
C GLY A 567 -10.11 27.06 4.45
N SER A 568 -9.95 27.89 5.47
CA SER A 568 -8.78 28.74 5.68
C SER A 568 -8.66 29.13 7.16
N TYR A 569 -7.55 29.74 7.56
CA TYR A 569 -7.42 30.34 8.89
C TYR A 569 -8.08 31.73 9.00
N GLU A 570 -8.91 32.15 8.05
CA GLU A 570 -9.64 33.42 8.13
C GLU A 570 -10.80 33.32 9.15
N SER A 571 -10.84 34.27 10.08
CA SER A 571 -11.91 34.40 11.05
C SER A 571 -13.18 34.92 10.37
N PRO A 572 -14.33 34.24 10.53
CA PRO A 572 -15.59 34.72 9.97
C PRO A 572 -16.01 36.07 10.59
N VAL A 573 -15.55 36.36 11.82
CA VAL A 573 -15.89 37.55 12.61
C VAL A 573 -15.01 38.74 12.25
N THR A 574 -13.68 38.56 12.22
CA THR A 574 -12.73 39.68 12.05
C THR A 574 -12.23 39.83 10.62
N LYS A 575 -12.43 38.84 9.74
CA LYS A 575 -11.85 38.75 8.39
C LYS A 575 -10.31 38.74 8.34
N ASP A 576 -9.69 38.64 9.51
CA ASP A 576 -8.26 38.47 9.71
C ASP A 576 -7.91 36.99 9.96
N ASN A 577 -6.62 36.64 9.91
CA ASN A 577 -6.19 35.32 10.39
C ASN A 577 -6.61 35.14 11.86
N VAL A 578 -7.39 34.10 12.14
CA VAL A 578 -7.97 33.77 13.45
C VAL A 578 -6.91 33.67 14.54
N LEU A 579 -5.69 33.26 14.21
CA LEU A 579 -4.59 33.11 15.16
C LEU A 579 -4.13 34.46 15.74
N LYS A 580 -4.33 35.59 15.03
CA LYS A 580 -3.94 36.93 15.50
C LYS A 580 -4.61 37.31 16.83
N SER A 581 -5.86 36.89 17.05
CA SER A 581 -6.60 37.14 18.29
C SER A 581 -6.02 36.40 19.52
N TYR A 582 -5.01 35.55 19.29
CA TYR A 582 -4.37 34.70 20.30
C TYR A 582 -2.86 34.99 20.46
N GLU A 583 -2.44 36.22 20.12
CA GLU A 583 -1.12 36.74 20.46
C GLU A 583 -0.85 36.67 21.97
N GLY A 584 0.26 36.05 22.38
CA GLY A 584 0.62 35.81 23.78
C GLY A 584 -0.21 34.74 24.51
N LYS A 585 -0.97 33.89 23.79
CA LYS A 585 -1.92 32.91 24.37
C LYS A 585 -1.62 31.45 23.99
N SER A 586 -2.55 30.54 24.27
CA SER A 586 -2.43 29.11 23.93
C SER A 586 -3.20 28.77 22.65
N ILE A 587 -2.57 28.04 21.73
CA ILE A 587 -3.22 27.51 20.54
C ILE A 587 -2.97 26.00 20.46
N ILE A 588 -4.03 25.23 20.27
CA ILE A 588 -3.99 23.78 20.08
C ILE A 588 -4.48 23.50 18.67
N ILE A 589 -3.72 22.77 17.87
CA ILE A 589 -4.08 22.41 16.49
C ILE A 589 -4.08 20.89 16.38
N PHE A 590 -5.22 20.30 16.00
CA PHE A 590 -5.27 18.87 15.70
C PHE A 590 -4.57 18.59 14.37
N GLY A 591 -3.54 17.74 14.40
CA GLY A 591 -2.64 17.42 13.29
C GLY A 591 -3.03 16.19 12.48
N ASN A 592 -4.32 15.82 12.47
CA ASN A 592 -4.83 14.76 11.60
C ASN A 592 -5.14 15.31 10.20
N LYS A 593 -4.95 14.47 9.17
CA LYS A 593 -5.35 14.80 7.79
C LYS A 593 -6.87 14.84 7.68
N PHE A 594 -7.35 15.67 6.79
CA PHE A 594 -8.78 15.80 6.49
C PHE A 594 -9.00 16.04 5.01
N SER A 595 -10.18 15.67 4.52
CA SER A 595 -10.62 15.99 3.17
C SER A 595 -10.79 17.50 3.02
N TYR A 596 -10.02 18.08 2.12
CA TYR A 596 -10.04 19.49 1.79
C TYR A 596 -10.76 19.68 0.46
N PHE A 597 -12.10 19.66 0.54
CA PHE A 597 -12.97 19.97 -0.59
C PHE A 597 -12.60 19.11 -1.81
N ASN A 598 -12.57 19.70 -3.00
CA ASN A 598 -12.25 19.00 -4.25
C ASN A 598 -10.75 18.72 -4.47
N ARG A 599 -9.87 18.93 -3.48
CA ARG A 599 -8.41 18.78 -3.63
C ARG A 599 -7.81 17.56 -2.91
N GLY A 600 -8.64 16.74 -2.27
CA GLY A 600 -8.19 15.54 -1.56
C GLY A 600 -7.73 15.83 -0.13
N LEU A 601 -6.78 15.06 0.40
CA LEU A 601 -6.37 15.18 1.82
C LEU A 601 -5.38 16.33 2.04
N CYS A 602 -5.59 17.12 3.10
CA CYS A 602 -4.72 18.22 3.50
C CYS A 602 -4.27 18.08 4.97
N ASP A 603 -3.04 18.52 5.25
CA ASP A 603 -2.56 18.76 6.61
C ASP A 603 -2.96 20.18 7.08
N PRO A 604 -3.36 20.39 8.34
CA PRO A 604 -3.74 21.72 8.84
C PRO A 604 -2.63 22.78 8.68
N TRP A 605 -1.36 22.40 8.90
CA TRP A 605 -0.23 23.34 8.78
C TRP A 605 0.10 23.73 7.33
N SER A 606 -0.42 23.02 6.33
CA SER A 606 -0.26 23.42 4.91
C SER A 606 -1.03 24.71 4.59
N LEU A 607 -2.01 25.06 5.43
CA LEU A 607 -2.80 26.29 5.33
C LEU A 607 -2.27 27.39 6.28
N LEU A 608 -1.28 27.07 7.14
CA LEU A 608 -0.67 28.04 8.03
C LEU A 608 0.44 28.81 7.34
N ASP A 609 0.40 30.13 7.42
CA ASP A 609 1.53 30.99 7.07
C ASP A 609 2.65 30.84 8.12
N PRO A 610 3.84 30.31 7.74
CA PRO A 610 4.97 30.18 8.66
C PRO A 610 5.43 31.53 9.24
N TRP A 611 5.27 32.64 8.49
CA TRP A 611 5.65 33.96 8.96
C TRP A 611 4.74 34.46 10.09
N GLN A 612 3.42 34.44 9.87
CA GLN A 612 2.45 34.85 10.88
C GLN A 612 2.56 33.99 12.14
N THR A 613 2.78 32.68 11.97
CA THR A 613 2.95 31.77 13.10
C THR A 613 4.25 32.06 13.86
N GLY A 614 5.34 32.35 13.14
CA GLY A 614 6.60 32.78 13.76
C GLY A 614 6.46 34.05 14.59
N LEU A 615 5.70 35.05 14.11
CA LEU A 615 5.42 36.28 14.86
C LEU A 615 4.64 36.00 16.15
N LEU A 616 3.60 35.17 16.08
CA LEU A 616 2.84 34.75 17.27
C LEU A 616 3.75 34.07 18.29
N MET A 617 4.61 33.15 17.85
CA MET A 617 5.57 32.49 18.76
C MET A 617 6.52 33.48 19.43
N LYS A 618 6.97 34.51 18.70
CA LYS A 618 7.83 35.57 19.24
C LYS A 618 7.09 36.47 20.26
N SER A 619 5.78 36.67 20.08
CA SER A 619 4.93 37.39 21.05
C SER A 619 4.66 36.60 22.36
N GLY A 620 5.09 35.34 22.42
CA GLY A 620 4.85 34.46 23.56
C GLY A 620 3.60 33.59 23.43
N THR A 621 3.00 33.51 22.25
CA THR A 621 2.01 32.47 21.94
C THR A 621 2.69 31.11 21.96
N ASN A 622 2.02 30.14 22.55
CA ASN A 622 2.46 28.76 22.59
C ASN A 622 1.53 27.92 21.72
N ILE A 623 2.11 27.00 20.94
CA ILE A 623 1.35 26.18 19.99
C ILE A 623 1.62 24.70 20.24
N LEU A 624 0.54 23.93 20.39
CA LEU A 624 0.55 22.48 20.51
C LEU A 624 -0.10 21.87 19.27
N PHE A 625 0.67 21.12 18.49
CA PHE A 625 0.14 20.20 17.49
C PHE A 625 -0.18 18.85 18.14
N SER A 626 -1.45 18.48 18.13
CA SER A 626 -1.97 17.32 18.84
C SER A 626 -2.38 16.21 17.86
N ALA A 627 -2.13 14.94 18.20
CA ALA A 627 -2.46 13.78 17.36
C ALA A 627 -1.96 13.91 15.89
N VAL A 628 -0.69 14.30 15.73
CA VAL A 628 -0.05 14.52 14.42
C VAL A 628 0.09 13.20 13.66
N GLN A 629 -0.50 13.11 12.47
CA GLN A 629 -0.39 11.94 11.60
C GLN A 629 0.86 11.98 10.70
N ASP A 630 1.27 13.16 10.23
CA ASP A 630 2.41 13.35 9.32
C ASP A 630 3.48 14.26 9.95
N LEU A 631 4.21 13.68 10.90
CA LEU A 631 5.29 14.37 11.60
C LEU A 631 6.42 14.85 10.66
N PRO A 632 6.85 14.10 9.62
CA PRO A 632 7.85 14.59 8.67
C PRO A 632 7.42 15.87 7.93
N SER A 633 6.17 15.93 7.44
CA SER A 633 5.60 17.13 6.80
C SER A 633 5.59 18.31 7.77
N LEU A 634 5.11 18.09 9.00
CA LEU A 634 5.11 19.11 10.06
C LEU A 634 6.52 19.60 10.41
N ASN A 635 7.52 18.69 10.47
CA ASN A 635 8.90 19.06 10.71
C ASN A 635 9.45 19.98 9.60
N GLY A 636 9.14 19.67 8.34
CA GLY A 636 9.51 20.52 7.20
C GLY A 636 8.89 21.92 7.29
N TRP A 637 7.60 22.00 7.64
CA TRP A 637 6.92 23.27 7.87
C TRP A 637 7.52 24.05 9.06
N ALA A 638 7.79 23.39 10.18
CA ALA A 638 8.34 24.02 11.38
C ALA A 638 9.75 24.60 11.17
N GLN A 639 10.57 23.97 10.33
CA GLN A 639 11.87 24.53 9.92
C GLN A 639 11.71 25.86 9.17
N LYS A 640 10.74 25.95 8.26
CA LYS A 640 10.41 27.20 7.54
C LYS A 640 9.90 28.27 8.52
N MET A 641 9.04 27.88 9.46
CA MET A 641 8.46 28.77 10.48
C MET A 641 9.52 29.32 11.45
N THR A 642 10.54 28.52 11.80
CA THR A 642 11.64 28.96 12.68
C THR A 642 12.42 30.14 12.10
N PHE A 643 12.47 30.24 10.77
CA PHE A 643 13.24 31.19 9.99
C PHE A 643 12.39 31.74 8.84
N PRO A 644 11.28 32.42 9.12
CA PRO A 644 10.36 32.76 8.06
C PRO A 644 10.92 33.96 7.29
N ALA A 645 10.81 33.93 5.97
CA ALA A 645 11.42 34.92 5.08
C ALA A 645 10.35 35.53 4.17
N HIS A 646 9.64 36.52 4.71
CA HIS A 646 8.65 37.28 3.96
C HIS A 646 9.28 38.54 3.34
N ASP A 647 10.09 39.28 4.10
CA ASP A 647 10.75 40.51 3.65
C ASP A 647 11.95 40.84 4.57
N PHE A 648 13.09 41.20 3.99
CA PHE A 648 14.29 41.63 4.72
C PHE A 648 14.39 43.16 4.85
N ALA A 649 13.24 43.84 4.79
CA ALA A 649 13.13 45.27 5.02
C ALA A 649 13.59 45.68 6.44
N THR A 650 14.19 46.87 6.55
CA THR A 650 14.56 47.46 7.84
C THR A 650 13.33 47.94 8.58
N GLY A 651 13.04 47.34 9.73
CA GLY A 651 12.07 47.86 10.70
C GLY A 651 12.63 49.00 11.54
N THR A 652 11.77 49.69 12.30
CA THR A 652 12.13 50.83 13.16
C THR A 652 13.10 50.46 14.30
N GLN A 653 13.16 49.19 14.70
CA GLN A 653 14.09 48.68 15.72
C GLN A 653 15.41 48.10 15.16
N SER A 654 15.68 48.33 13.87
CA SER A 654 16.86 47.76 13.21
C SER A 654 18.15 48.41 13.66
N VAL A 655 19.03 47.64 14.31
CA VAL A 655 20.43 48.02 14.51
C VAL A 655 21.20 48.00 13.17
N ASN A 656 21.65 49.19 12.73
CA ASN A 656 22.52 49.35 11.58
C ASN A 656 23.87 49.92 12.05
N ASP A 657 24.93 49.11 12.04
CA ASP A 657 26.22 49.47 12.64
C ASP A 657 27.40 49.11 11.72
N GLN A 658 28.63 49.50 12.08
CA GLN A 658 29.81 49.41 11.24
C GLN A 658 30.31 47.97 11.02
N ASN A 659 30.00 47.03 11.92
CA ASN A 659 30.40 45.64 11.82
C ASN A 659 29.59 44.72 12.75
N ALA A 660 29.68 43.41 12.52
CA ALA A 660 28.99 42.39 13.31
C ALA A 660 29.25 42.45 14.84
N LYS A 661 30.42 42.92 15.29
CA LYS A 661 30.72 43.02 16.73
C LYS A 661 29.87 44.11 17.39
N MET A 662 29.70 45.25 16.72
CA MET A 662 28.89 46.35 17.21
C MET A 662 27.41 46.00 17.19
N VAL A 663 26.92 45.35 16.12
CA VAL A 663 25.54 44.84 16.06
C VAL A 663 25.27 43.87 17.21
N VAL A 664 26.15 42.89 17.44
CA VAL A 664 26.02 41.97 18.58
C VAL A 664 26.02 42.72 19.92
N SER A 665 26.86 43.75 20.08
CA SER A 665 26.90 44.52 21.33
C SER A 665 25.63 45.32 21.57
N ALA A 666 24.99 45.85 20.52
CA ALA A 666 23.70 46.52 20.63
C ALA A 666 22.58 45.53 20.96
N LEU A 667 22.54 44.38 20.27
CA LEU A 667 21.54 43.32 20.49
C LEU A 667 21.61 42.67 21.87
N ARG A 668 22.73 42.79 22.58
CA ARG A 668 22.85 42.35 23.98
C ARG A 668 22.16 43.30 24.97
N LYS A 669 22.07 44.59 24.62
CA LYS A 669 21.51 45.64 25.50
C LYS A 669 20.01 45.80 25.33
N THR A 670 19.48 45.34 24.21
CA THR A 670 18.04 45.34 23.91
C THR A 670 17.34 44.26 24.71
N ASP A 671 16.19 44.61 25.30
CA ASP A 671 15.29 43.65 25.91
C ASP A 671 14.90 42.60 24.86
N PRO A 672 15.13 41.30 25.12
CA PRO A 672 14.67 40.23 24.24
C PRO A 672 13.18 40.34 23.90
N LYS A 673 12.33 40.89 24.78
CA LYS A 673 10.90 41.06 24.53
C LYS A 673 10.56 42.25 23.62
N ALA A 674 11.40 43.28 23.59
CA ALA A 674 11.14 44.49 22.80
C ALA A 674 11.42 44.29 21.31
N LEU A 675 12.43 43.47 20.98
CA LEU A 675 12.83 43.15 19.61
C LEU A 675 11.99 42.03 18.97
N THR A 676 11.17 41.34 19.75
CA THR A 676 10.48 40.13 19.29
C THR A 676 9.15 40.37 18.60
N SER A 677 8.51 41.53 18.78
CA SER A 677 7.20 41.80 18.17
C SER A 677 7.24 41.95 16.65
N ASP A 678 8.37 42.44 16.11
CA ASP A 678 8.61 42.56 14.68
C ASP A 678 9.74 41.61 14.27
N MET A 679 9.72 41.06 13.06
CA MET A 679 10.84 40.28 12.50
C MET A 679 11.96 41.23 12.06
N VAL A 680 12.59 41.88 13.04
CA VAL A 680 13.56 42.97 12.80
C VAL A 680 14.77 42.46 12.00
N THR A 681 15.18 43.24 11.01
CA THR A 681 16.36 43.00 10.17
C THR A 681 17.46 44.00 10.47
N HIS A 682 18.59 43.55 10.99
CA HIS A 682 19.77 44.35 11.30
C HIS A 682 20.79 44.32 10.16
N ARG A 683 21.66 45.33 10.05
CA ARG A 683 22.61 45.42 8.92
C ARG A 683 24.00 45.90 9.35
N PHE A 684 25.03 45.47 8.60
CA PHE A 684 26.36 46.06 8.66
C PHE A 684 27.10 45.98 7.32
N PRO A 685 27.96 46.97 6.98
CA PRO A 685 28.71 46.97 5.72
C PRO A 685 29.93 46.04 5.77
N VAL A 686 30.32 45.52 4.60
CA VAL A 686 31.48 44.63 4.41
C VAL A 686 32.32 45.15 3.24
N LYS A 687 33.61 45.38 3.48
CA LYS A 687 34.57 45.73 2.44
C LYS A 687 35.11 44.47 1.76
N LYS A 688 35.34 44.54 0.45
CA LYS A 688 36.02 43.47 -0.32
C LYS A 688 37.41 43.20 0.26
N ALA A 689 37.70 41.94 0.61
CA ALA A 689 39.02 41.55 1.12
C ALA A 689 40.05 41.42 -0.01
N LEU A 690 41.33 41.67 0.31
CA LEU A 690 42.45 41.40 -0.60
C LEU A 690 42.39 39.90 -0.98
N PHE A 691 42.38 39.60 -2.28
CA PHE A 691 42.28 38.24 -2.86
C PHE A 691 40.91 37.54 -2.80
N LYS A 692 39.80 38.20 -2.42
CA LYS A 692 38.45 37.62 -2.51
C LYS A 692 37.54 38.44 -3.42
N SER A 693 36.54 37.78 -4.02
CA SER A 693 35.41 38.49 -4.62
C SER A 693 34.57 39.17 -3.54
N LEU A 694 33.79 40.20 -3.90
CA LEU A 694 32.88 40.83 -2.95
C LEU A 694 31.84 39.83 -2.40
N PRO A 695 31.15 39.00 -3.22
CA PRO A 695 30.25 37.96 -2.73
C PRO A 695 30.91 36.99 -1.75
N SER A 696 32.14 36.54 -2.05
CA SER A 696 32.89 35.66 -1.13
C SER A 696 33.22 36.33 0.20
N SER A 697 33.53 37.64 0.17
CA SER A 697 33.79 38.45 1.37
C SER A 697 32.53 38.62 2.22
N VAL A 698 31.39 38.90 1.58
CA VAL A 698 30.08 39.04 2.22
C VAL A 698 29.61 37.71 2.82
N ASN A 699 29.67 36.60 2.08
CA ASN A 699 29.33 35.27 2.60
C ASN A 699 30.20 34.88 3.80
N SER A 700 31.52 35.12 3.71
CA SER A 700 32.44 34.89 4.84
C SER A 700 32.07 35.74 6.07
N ALA A 701 31.63 36.97 5.86
CA ALA A 701 31.20 37.88 6.92
C ALA A 701 29.85 37.47 7.53
N ALA A 702 28.90 36.99 6.72
CA ALA A 702 27.63 36.42 7.16
C ALA A 702 27.89 35.19 8.05
N GLU A 703 28.67 34.21 7.58
CA GLU A 703 29.06 33.05 8.40
C GLU A 703 29.73 33.45 9.73
N ALA A 704 30.63 34.44 9.68
CA ALA A 704 31.29 34.95 10.88
C ALA A 704 30.30 35.63 11.83
N ALA A 705 29.30 36.34 11.30
CA ALA A 705 28.22 36.94 12.07
C ALA A 705 27.34 35.86 12.72
N ALA A 706 26.86 34.86 11.97
CA ALA A 706 26.09 33.74 12.52
C ALA A 706 26.84 33.01 13.65
N LYS A 707 28.14 32.70 13.44
CA LYS A 707 29.00 32.08 14.46
C LYS A 707 29.13 32.98 15.71
N ARG A 708 29.24 34.30 15.53
CA ARG A 708 29.28 35.26 16.66
C ARG A 708 27.93 35.35 17.37
N LEU A 709 26.81 35.41 16.66
CA LEU A 709 25.48 35.47 17.25
C LEU A 709 25.19 34.21 18.08
N ASN A 710 25.45 33.03 17.52
CA ASN A 710 25.37 31.75 18.25
C ASN A 710 26.24 31.72 19.52
N LYS A 711 27.43 32.34 19.48
CA LYS A 711 28.33 32.41 20.65
C LYS A 711 27.76 33.32 21.73
N ASN A 712 27.23 34.48 21.35
CA ASN A 712 26.92 35.57 22.28
C ASN A 712 25.46 35.58 22.75
N MET A 713 24.55 35.01 21.98
CA MET A 713 23.10 34.97 22.26
C MET A 713 22.56 33.57 21.92
N PRO A 714 22.98 32.54 22.68
CA PRO A 714 22.76 31.14 22.32
C PRO A 714 21.29 30.70 22.30
N LEU A 715 20.39 31.45 22.96
CA LEU A 715 18.96 31.18 23.01
C LEU A 715 18.15 31.95 21.97
N ARG A 716 18.77 32.92 21.29
CA ARG A 716 18.18 33.61 20.15
C ARG A 716 18.61 32.92 18.85
N ARG A 717 17.77 33.00 17.82
CA ARG A 717 18.06 32.46 16.49
C ARG A 717 18.17 33.61 15.50
N PHE A 718 19.16 33.53 14.63
CA PHE A 718 19.35 34.52 13.59
C PHE A 718 19.63 33.85 12.24
N ILE A 719 19.16 34.48 11.17
CA ILE A 719 19.64 34.23 9.81
C ILE A 719 20.62 35.35 9.49
N THR A 720 21.76 35.02 8.92
CA THR A 720 22.66 36.03 8.35
C THR A 720 22.78 35.81 6.86
N ALA A 721 22.56 36.85 6.06
CA ALA A 721 22.47 36.77 4.62
C ALA A 721 23.20 37.94 3.95
N PRO A 722 23.69 37.78 2.71
CA PRO A 722 24.14 38.91 1.90
C PRO A 722 23.03 39.96 1.74
N ASP A 723 23.36 41.23 1.94
CA ASP A 723 22.48 42.35 1.60
C ASP A 723 22.71 42.74 0.14
N ILE A 724 21.81 42.29 -0.74
CA ILE A 724 21.88 42.57 -2.19
C ILE A 724 21.75 44.08 -2.44
N GLN A 725 21.01 44.81 -1.59
CA GLN A 725 20.76 46.24 -1.75
C GLN A 725 21.92 47.11 -1.25
N ALA A 726 22.84 46.57 -0.44
CA ALA A 726 23.95 47.33 0.13
C ALA A 726 25.23 47.33 -0.73
N THR A 727 25.16 46.84 -1.97
CA THR A 727 26.32 46.90 -2.89
C THR A 727 26.48 48.32 -3.40
N ASP A 728 27.65 48.93 -3.16
CA ASP A 728 27.93 50.27 -3.66
C ASP A 728 28.16 50.25 -5.19
N ALA A 729 27.93 51.39 -5.84
CA ALA A 729 28.14 51.53 -7.28
C ALA A 729 29.57 51.19 -7.75
N THR A 730 30.54 51.21 -6.82
CA THR A 730 31.95 50.86 -7.11
C THR A 730 32.24 49.36 -7.00
N GLY A 731 31.31 48.56 -6.47
CA GLY A 731 31.48 47.12 -6.23
C GLY A 731 32.57 46.79 -5.20
N LYS A 732 32.95 47.75 -4.34
CA LYS A 732 34.01 47.61 -3.34
C LYS A 732 33.45 47.32 -1.94
N THR A 733 32.18 47.66 -1.71
CA THR A 733 31.48 47.40 -0.45
C THR A 733 30.15 46.71 -0.71
N GLY A 734 29.81 45.75 0.13
CA GLY A 734 28.48 45.12 0.21
C GLY A 734 27.97 45.20 1.64
N GLY A 735 26.89 44.49 1.95
CA GLY A 735 26.35 44.40 3.31
C GLY A 735 25.99 42.99 3.71
N VAL A 736 25.77 42.81 5.01
CA VAL A 736 25.19 41.60 5.58
C VAL A 736 23.94 41.98 6.36
N LEU A 737 22.85 41.27 6.07
CA LEU A 737 21.59 41.27 6.82
C LEU A 737 21.68 40.27 7.97
N ILE A 738 21.08 40.61 9.11
CA ILE A 738 20.89 39.72 10.25
C ILE A 738 19.41 39.79 10.64
N CYS A 739 18.70 38.68 10.47
CA CYS A 739 17.26 38.62 10.66
C CYS A 739 16.97 37.72 11.86
N GLU A 740 16.16 38.19 12.80
CA GLU A 740 15.83 37.40 13.97
C GLU A 740 14.73 36.36 13.67
N GLY A 741 15.03 35.10 13.95
CA GLY A 741 14.07 34.00 13.86
C GLY A 741 13.34 33.76 15.18
N VAL A 742 12.56 32.68 15.24
CA VAL A 742 11.85 32.26 16.45
C VAL A 742 12.87 31.84 17.52
N PRO A 743 12.78 32.35 18.77
CA PRO A 743 13.77 32.04 19.79
C PRO A 743 13.72 30.58 20.22
N LYS A 744 14.82 30.07 20.75
CA LYS A 744 14.95 28.64 21.11
C LYS A 744 14.09 28.23 22.29
N ASN A 745 13.56 29.16 23.05
CA ASN A 745 12.71 28.90 24.20
C ASN A 745 11.23 29.17 23.91
N ALA A 746 10.87 29.47 22.65
CA ALA A 746 9.48 29.43 22.21
C ALA A 746 8.94 28.00 22.36
N ASN A 747 7.66 27.87 22.69
CA ASN A 747 7.07 26.59 23.04
C ASN A 747 6.19 26.06 21.89
N LEU A 748 6.80 25.28 21.01
CA LEU A 748 6.16 24.66 19.86
C LEU A 748 6.32 23.14 19.97
N ILE A 749 5.24 22.49 20.38
CA ILE A 749 5.26 21.06 20.70
C ILE A 749 4.37 20.31 19.72
N ALA A 750 4.81 19.14 19.27
CA ALA A 750 4.00 18.18 18.54
C ALA A 750 3.90 16.86 19.29
N SER A 751 2.71 16.26 19.31
CA SER A 751 2.45 14.92 19.84
C SER A 751 1.80 14.08 18.76
N VAL A 752 2.31 12.88 18.52
CA VAL A 752 1.73 11.90 17.57
C VAL A 752 0.72 10.96 18.22
N ASN A 753 0.61 11.00 19.56
CA ASN A 753 -0.27 10.11 20.29
C ASN A 753 -1.74 10.48 20.03
N LEU A 754 -2.56 9.48 19.68
CA LEU A 754 -4.00 9.66 19.51
C LEU A 754 -4.69 9.88 20.87
N PHE A 755 -5.88 10.49 20.84
CA PHE A 755 -6.73 10.62 22.01
C PHE A 755 -7.44 9.29 22.24
N PRO A 756 -7.32 8.66 23.41
CA PRO A 756 -8.12 7.48 23.71
C PRO A 756 -9.58 7.89 23.94
N PRO A 757 -10.56 7.07 23.53
CA PRO A 757 -11.95 7.29 23.90
C PRO A 757 -12.09 7.17 25.43
N SER A 758 -12.87 8.06 26.04
CA SER A 758 -13.22 7.98 27.46
C SER A 758 -14.49 7.13 27.65
N PRO A 759 -14.74 6.56 28.85
CA PRO A 759 -16.05 5.99 29.17
C PRO A 759 -17.19 6.95 28.82
N ALA A 760 -18.30 6.42 28.32
CA ALA A 760 -19.42 7.22 27.82
C ALA A 760 -19.86 8.29 28.83
N GLY A 761 -20.01 9.53 28.36
CA GLY A 761 -20.41 10.70 29.15
C GLY A 761 -19.36 11.28 30.11
N THR A 762 -18.22 10.63 30.33
CA THR A 762 -17.21 11.14 31.29
C THR A 762 -16.28 12.21 30.69
N HIS A 763 -15.99 12.12 29.40
CA HIS A 763 -15.07 13.01 28.66
C HIS A 763 -13.74 13.25 29.40
N THR A 764 -13.23 12.22 30.07
CA THR A 764 -11.96 12.30 30.80
C THR A 764 -10.79 12.31 29.84
N ILE A 765 -9.90 13.29 29.99
CA ILE A 765 -8.68 13.38 29.21
C ILE A 765 -7.57 12.56 29.89
N ALA A 766 -6.79 11.85 29.08
CA ALA A 766 -5.62 11.13 29.58
C ALA A 766 -4.55 12.08 30.12
N ASP A 767 -3.84 11.67 31.17
CA ASP A 767 -2.89 12.51 31.90
C ASP A 767 -1.78 13.09 31.02
N HIS A 768 -1.32 12.35 29.99
CA HIS A 768 -0.30 12.85 29.08
C HIS A 768 -0.83 14.00 28.21
N HIS A 769 -2.06 13.90 27.71
CA HIS A 769 -2.70 14.97 26.94
C HIS A 769 -3.04 16.17 27.81
N LEU A 770 -3.46 15.93 29.07
CA LEU A 770 -3.60 16.96 30.08
C LEU A 770 -2.30 17.73 30.24
N PHE A 771 -1.18 17.03 30.46
CA PHE A 771 0.11 17.68 30.62
C PHE A 771 0.50 18.52 29.39
N LEU A 772 0.27 18.03 28.17
CA LEU A 772 0.61 18.77 26.95
C LEU A 772 -0.21 20.06 26.81
N ILE A 773 -1.52 19.99 27.07
CA ILE A 773 -2.40 21.16 27.04
C ILE A 773 -2.02 22.17 28.13
N ILE A 774 -1.72 21.71 29.34
CA ILE A 774 -1.21 22.58 30.41
C ILE A 774 0.15 23.17 30.04
N SER A 775 1.03 22.39 29.42
CA SER A 775 2.34 22.85 28.96
C SER A 775 2.20 23.94 27.89
N CYS A 776 1.11 23.93 27.12
CA CYS A 776 0.79 24.94 26.12
C CYS A 776 0.40 26.30 26.74
N LEU A 777 0.13 26.42 28.03
CA LEU A 777 -0.10 27.72 28.67
C LEU A 777 1.14 28.63 28.54
N PRO A 778 0.98 29.95 28.28
CA PRO A 778 2.09 30.90 28.27
C PRO A 778 2.93 30.80 29.54
N PHE A 779 4.26 30.89 29.41
CA PHE A 779 5.15 30.66 30.54
C PHE A 779 4.91 31.65 31.70
N SER A 780 4.62 32.92 31.40
CA SER A 780 4.20 33.94 32.39
C SER A 780 3.02 33.48 33.24
N VAL A 781 1.99 32.95 32.57
CA VAL A 781 0.75 32.48 33.20
C VAL A 781 1.08 31.32 34.15
N LYS A 782 1.81 30.31 33.66
CA LYS A 782 2.23 29.17 34.48
C LYS A 782 3.07 29.59 35.68
N ALA A 783 4.04 30.49 35.50
CA ALA A 783 4.89 30.98 36.57
C ALA A 783 4.08 31.73 37.65
N ARG A 784 3.11 32.55 37.23
CA ARG A 784 2.20 33.23 38.17
C ARG A 784 1.31 32.24 38.91
N MET A 785 0.69 31.30 38.20
CA MET A 785 -0.12 30.22 38.81
C MET A 785 0.70 29.45 39.84
N PHE A 786 1.94 29.09 39.51
CA PHE A 786 2.86 28.41 40.42
C PHE A 786 3.10 29.20 41.71
N TRP A 787 3.46 30.47 41.60
CA TRP A 787 3.73 31.31 42.77
C TRP A 787 2.47 31.67 43.58
N ASN A 788 1.30 31.54 42.98
CA ASN A 788 0.03 31.68 43.68
C ASN A 788 -0.33 30.44 44.49
N MET A 789 -0.04 29.24 43.97
CA MET A 789 -0.33 27.98 44.68
C MET A 789 0.70 27.61 45.76
N VAL A 790 1.93 28.12 45.70
CA VAL A 790 2.96 27.87 46.73
C VAL A 790 2.47 28.35 48.10
N GLY A 791 2.43 27.42 49.06
CA GLY A 791 1.93 27.68 50.42
C GLY A 791 0.41 27.48 50.60
N GLN A 792 -0.33 27.29 49.50
CA GLN A 792 -1.80 27.26 49.48
C GLN A 792 -2.38 25.96 48.92
N SER A 793 -1.59 25.15 48.19
CA SER A 793 -2.04 23.88 47.63
C SER A 793 -2.20 22.80 48.69
N ASP A 794 -3.36 22.17 48.76
CA ASP A 794 -3.61 20.97 49.56
C ASP A 794 -3.86 19.73 48.67
N THR A 795 -4.40 18.64 49.25
CA THR A 795 -4.71 17.41 48.50
C THR A 795 -5.91 17.56 47.56
N THR A 796 -6.76 18.57 47.76
CA THR A 796 -7.99 18.81 47.02
C THR A 796 -7.80 19.79 45.86
N GLY A 797 -6.84 20.72 45.96
CA GLY A 797 -6.52 21.66 44.90
C GLY A 797 -6.21 23.07 45.40
N VAL A 798 -6.51 24.08 44.58
CA VAL A 798 -6.44 25.51 44.93
C VAL A 798 -7.66 26.22 44.33
N SER A 799 -8.26 27.16 45.06
CA SER A 799 -9.37 27.95 44.53
C SER A 799 -8.96 28.79 43.31
N CYS A 800 -9.87 28.97 42.36
CA CYS A 800 -9.59 29.74 41.15
C CYS A 800 -9.20 31.19 41.45
N GLU A 801 -9.81 31.81 42.47
CA GLU A 801 -9.49 33.17 42.91
C GLU A 801 -8.03 33.32 43.34
N VAL A 802 -7.52 32.35 44.11
CA VAL A 802 -6.12 32.33 44.55
C VAL A 802 -5.22 32.03 43.36
N LEU A 803 -5.51 30.97 42.61
CA LEU A 803 -4.65 30.50 41.52
C LEU A 803 -4.46 31.55 40.43
N TYR A 804 -5.53 32.25 40.04
CA TYR A 804 -5.52 33.23 38.96
C TYR A 804 -5.33 34.68 39.41
N SER A 805 -4.97 34.90 40.68
CA SER A 805 -4.66 36.24 41.20
C SER A 805 -3.56 36.93 40.37
N GLY A 806 -3.85 38.13 39.85
CA GLY A 806 -2.95 38.89 38.98
C GLY A 806 -2.86 38.40 37.54
N LEU A 807 -3.80 37.55 37.09
CA LEU A 807 -3.98 37.12 35.71
C LEU A 807 -5.32 37.64 35.17
N ASP A 808 -5.42 38.96 35.05
CA ASP A 808 -6.66 39.63 34.68
C ASP A 808 -7.22 39.09 33.37
N GLY A 809 -8.46 38.63 33.44
CA GLY A 809 -9.19 38.13 32.29
C GLY A 809 -8.88 36.70 31.86
N PHE A 810 -8.00 35.98 32.56
CA PHE A 810 -7.76 34.57 32.29
C PHE A 810 -8.86 33.66 32.85
N TYR A 811 -9.45 34.04 33.99
CA TYR A 811 -10.53 33.33 34.66
C TYR A 811 -11.88 34.02 34.43
N ASN A 812 -12.88 33.24 34.02
CA ASN A 812 -14.26 33.73 33.91
C ASN A 812 -14.92 33.61 35.29
N ASN A 813 -14.83 34.68 36.10
CA ASN A 813 -15.50 34.77 37.39
C ASN A 813 -17.00 34.50 37.22
N LEU A 814 -17.49 33.35 37.70
CA LEU A 814 -18.90 33.14 37.99
C LEU A 814 -19.14 33.56 39.44
N PRO A 815 -19.83 34.69 39.70
CA PRO A 815 -20.05 35.16 41.06
C PRO A 815 -20.75 34.09 41.91
N GLY A 816 -20.19 33.78 43.10
CA GLY A 816 -20.83 32.88 44.07
C GLY A 816 -20.49 31.39 43.95
N GLN A 817 -19.60 30.97 43.04
CA GLN A 817 -19.11 29.59 42.98
C GLN A 817 -17.66 29.47 43.48
N ASN A 818 -17.45 28.72 44.56
CA ASN A 818 -16.12 28.32 45.03
C ASN A 818 -15.55 27.21 44.14
N LEU A 819 -15.11 27.57 42.94
CA LEU A 819 -14.49 26.65 41.99
C LEU A 819 -13.00 26.48 42.31
N GLY A 820 -12.52 25.24 42.25
CA GLY A 820 -11.12 24.90 42.53
C GLY A 820 -10.49 24.11 41.38
N VAL A 821 -9.21 24.33 41.15
CA VAL A 821 -8.42 23.56 40.20
C VAL A 821 -7.79 22.39 40.93
N ASP A 822 -8.05 21.18 40.42
CA ASP A 822 -7.60 19.94 41.05
C ASP A 822 -6.08 19.78 41.05
N LYS A 823 -5.57 19.04 42.03
CA LYS A 823 -4.14 18.82 42.24
C LYS A 823 -3.40 18.30 40.99
N LYS A 824 -4.04 17.46 40.16
CA LYS A 824 -3.36 16.86 39.00
C LYS A 824 -3.00 17.92 37.96
N VAL A 825 -3.85 18.93 37.77
CA VAL A 825 -3.57 20.09 36.92
C VAL A 825 -2.40 20.90 37.49
N LEU A 826 -2.37 21.12 38.81
CA LEU A 826 -1.30 21.85 39.49
C LEU A 826 0.06 21.14 39.37
N ASP A 827 0.06 19.81 39.50
CA ASP A 827 1.23 18.97 39.29
C ASP A 827 1.74 19.09 37.84
N ALA A 828 0.85 19.12 36.84
CA ALA A 828 1.21 19.35 35.44
C ALA A 828 1.80 20.76 35.19
N VAL A 829 1.27 21.80 35.86
CA VAL A 829 1.86 23.16 35.81
C VAL A 829 3.31 23.12 36.31
N CYS A 830 3.54 22.50 37.48
CA CYS A 830 4.89 22.35 38.05
C CYS A 830 5.83 21.62 37.10
N LEU A 831 5.42 20.46 36.59
CA LEU A 831 6.24 19.64 35.71
C LEU A 831 6.57 20.37 34.40
N SER A 832 5.61 21.11 33.83
CA SER A 832 5.84 21.86 32.60
C SER A 832 6.82 23.02 32.80
N LEU A 833 6.75 23.73 33.93
CA LEU A 833 7.70 24.77 34.31
C LEU A 833 9.11 24.20 34.49
N GLN A 834 9.21 23.04 35.15
CA GLN A 834 10.49 22.32 35.27
C GLN A 834 11.06 22.03 33.89
N PHE A 835 10.28 21.47 32.96
CA PHE A 835 10.70 21.17 31.60
C PHE A 835 11.20 22.41 30.85
N ASN A 836 10.44 23.50 30.86
CA ASN A 836 10.80 24.73 30.17
C ASN A 836 12.10 25.36 30.73
N MET A 837 12.20 25.51 32.06
CA MET A 837 13.37 26.15 32.70
C MET A 837 14.65 25.33 32.55
N THR A 838 14.54 24.02 32.73
CA THR A 838 15.70 23.11 32.60
C THR A 838 16.17 22.97 31.17
N SER A 839 15.25 22.93 30.20
CA SER A 839 15.61 22.96 28.77
C SER A 839 16.26 24.30 28.40
N GLU A 840 15.78 25.44 28.91
CA GLU A 840 16.44 26.74 28.72
C GLU A 840 17.90 26.73 29.24
N ILE A 841 18.12 26.23 30.47
CA ILE A 841 19.47 26.10 31.05
C ILE A 841 20.34 25.15 30.20
N TYR A 842 19.79 24.02 29.78
CA TYR A 842 20.52 23.05 28.95
C TYR A 842 20.92 23.64 27.60
N ARG A 843 19.98 24.28 26.89
CA ARG A 843 20.21 24.95 25.60
C ARG A 843 21.26 26.05 25.74
N PHE A 844 21.19 26.85 26.80
CA PHE A 844 22.17 27.90 27.06
C PHE A 844 23.58 27.34 27.32
N THR A 845 23.70 26.32 28.17
CA THR A 845 24.98 25.76 28.62
C THR A 845 25.62 24.76 27.66
N SER A 846 24.84 24.16 26.74
CA SER A 846 25.33 23.20 25.74
C SER A 846 26.16 23.87 24.64
N THR A 847 25.89 25.16 24.33
CA THR A 847 26.73 25.98 23.46
C THR A 847 28.12 26.15 24.07
N LYS A 848 29.17 25.63 23.40
CA LYS A 848 30.57 25.75 23.84
C LYS A 848 31.20 27.06 23.32
N PRO A 849 31.32 28.12 24.13
CA PRO A 849 32.09 29.29 23.70
C PRO A 849 33.59 28.94 23.63
N ARG A 850 34.31 29.51 22.65
CA ARG A 850 35.79 29.58 22.72
C ARG A 850 36.20 30.37 23.96
N TYR A 851 37.13 29.84 24.74
CA TYR A 851 37.72 30.46 25.92
C TYR A 851 38.32 31.84 25.58
N PRO A 852 38.03 32.91 26.35
CA PRO A 852 37.03 33.00 27.44
C PRO A 852 35.59 33.21 26.92
N ASP A 853 34.59 32.88 27.76
CA ASP A 853 33.17 33.18 27.46
C ASP A 853 32.96 34.71 27.36
N PRO A 854 32.39 35.22 26.26
CA PRO A 854 32.20 36.65 26.02
C PRO A 854 31.08 37.30 26.82
N LEU A 855 30.37 36.53 27.66
CA LEU A 855 29.34 37.01 28.59
C LEU A 855 29.89 37.04 30.03
N THR A 856 29.64 38.14 30.72
CA THR A 856 29.79 38.27 32.18
C THR A 856 28.70 37.49 32.92
N ALA A 857 28.88 37.19 34.20
CA ALA A 857 27.88 36.42 34.96
C ALA A 857 26.48 37.08 35.00
N PRO A 858 26.34 38.41 35.21
CA PRO A 858 25.03 39.07 35.13
C PRO A 858 24.42 38.99 33.71
N GLU A 859 25.24 39.17 32.68
CA GLU A 859 24.77 39.02 31.29
C GLU A 859 24.30 37.59 31.00
N GLN A 860 24.95 36.56 31.55
CA GLN A 860 24.51 35.17 31.37
C GLN A 860 23.13 34.92 31.95
N LEU A 861 22.83 35.49 33.12
CA LEU A 861 21.54 35.35 33.78
C LEU A 861 20.45 36.09 32.99
N ASN A 862 20.74 37.29 32.51
CA ASN A 862 19.84 38.08 31.67
C ASN A 862 19.48 37.39 30.34
N GLN A 863 20.29 36.44 29.87
CA GLN A 863 19.97 35.65 28.68
C GLN A 863 18.96 34.52 28.95
N LEU A 864 18.77 34.10 30.20
CA LEU A 864 17.79 33.08 30.59
C LEU A 864 16.43 33.74 30.87
N SER A 865 15.71 34.08 29.80
CA SER A 865 14.47 34.85 29.90
C SER A 865 13.35 34.12 30.66
N LEU A 866 13.22 32.80 30.54
CA LEU A 866 12.19 32.05 31.28
C LEU A 866 12.54 32.00 32.77
N ILE A 867 13.79 31.73 33.11
CA ILE A 867 14.27 31.80 34.51
C ILE A 867 14.04 33.19 35.11
N THR A 868 14.42 34.24 34.37
CA THR A 868 14.24 35.63 34.81
C THR A 868 12.76 35.94 35.02
N GLN A 869 11.90 35.53 34.09
CA GLN A 869 10.44 35.69 34.18
C GLN A 869 9.84 34.90 35.35
N PHE A 870 10.34 33.69 35.61
CA PHE A 870 9.90 32.85 36.72
C PHE A 870 10.17 33.54 38.06
N PHE A 871 11.40 33.99 38.31
CA PHE A 871 11.74 34.65 39.57
C PHE A 871 11.13 36.06 39.70
N ALA A 872 10.93 36.78 38.60
CA ALA A 872 10.21 38.06 38.62
C ALA A 872 8.74 37.92 39.04
N ALA A 873 8.14 36.75 38.85
CA ALA A 873 6.77 36.46 39.29
C ALA A 873 6.67 36.05 40.78
N ALA A 874 7.79 35.84 41.46
CA ALA A 874 7.83 35.46 42.87
C ALA A 874 7.19 36.53 43.77
N PRO A 875 6.43 36.14 44.80
CA PRO A 875 5.82 37.09 45.73
C PRO A 875 6.90 37.69 46.65
N GLN A 876 6.67 38.94 47.07
CA GLN A 876 7.57 39.68 47.96
C GLN A 876 7.30 39.42 49.45
N ALA A 877 6.27 38.63 49.78
CA ALA A 877 5.88 38.30 51.14
C ALA A 877 5.94 36.79 51.38
N ALA A 878 6.23 36.41 52.63
CA ALA A 878 6.28 35.01 53.04
C ALA A 878 4.90 34.35 52.89
N LYS A 879 4.84 33.23 52.14
CA LYS A 879 3.64 32.42 51.92
C LYS A 879 3.73 31.01 52.51
N VAL A 880 4.94 30.53 52.80
CA VAL A 880 5.16 29.15 53.27
C VAL A 880 5.53 29.17 54.75
N THR A 881 4.60 28.72 55.59
CA THR A 881 4.75 28.63 57.05
C THR A 881 5.06 27.23 57.54
N GLU A 882 4.84 26.20 56.71
CA GLU A 882 5.08 24.79 57.03
C GLU A 882 5.79 24.06 55.89
N ILE A 883 6.61 23.06 56.22
CA ILE A 883 7.39 22.30 55.24
C ILE A 883 6.51 21.48 54.28
N ALA A 884 5.36 20.98 54.75
CA ALA A 884 4.42 20.22 53.94
C ALA A 884 3.91 21.04 52.73
N ASN A 885 3.71 22.35 52.95
CA ASN A 885 3.22 23.27 51.91
C ASN A 885 4.34 23.75 50.96
N ALA A 886 5.59 23.32 51.20
CA ALA A 886 6.75 23.65 50.38
C ALA A 886 7.04 22.61 49.28
N GLN A 887 6.29 21.50 49.20
CA GLN A 887 6.65 20.36 48.37
C GLN A 887 6.76 20.71 46.87
N LEU A 888 5.84 21.51 46.33
CA LEU A 888 5.87 21.96 44.93
C LEU A 888 7.10 22.86 44.64
N LEU A 889 7.45 23.70 45.61
CA LEU A 889 8.63 24.57 45.59
C LEU A 889 9.92 23.76 45.59
N VAL A 890 10.01 22.78 46.50
CA VAL A 890 11.14 21.85 46.62
C VAL A 890 11.34 21.05 45.33
N SER A 891 10.25 20.50 44.78
CA SER A 891 10.30 19.71 43.55
C SER A 891 10.85 20.53 42.38
N THR A 892 10.29 21.72 42.16
CA THR A 892 10.60 22.58 41.02
C THR A 892 11.98 23.20 41.12
N LEU A 893 12.31 23.84 42.24
CA LEU A 893 13.64 24.44 42.44
C LEU A 893 14.73 23.38 42.55
N GLY A 894 14.43 22.18 43.07
CA GLY A 894 15.36 21.06 43.11
C GLY A 894 15.80 20.61 41.71
N ALA A 895 14.86 20.53 40.76
CA ALA A 895 15.15 20.21 39.36
C ALA A 895 15.99 21.30 38.66
N VAL A 896 15.61 22.58 38.83
CA VAL A 896 16.37 23.72 38.29
C VAL A 896 17.79 23.75 38.88
N HIS A 897 17.93 23.59 40.19
CA HIS A 897 19.21 23.54 40.89
C HIS A 897 20.07 22.34 40.40
N ALA A 898 19.46 21.18 40.12
CA ALA A 898 20.18 20.02 39.57
C ALA A 898 20.89 20.33 38.25
N LEU A 899 20.22 21.07 37.37
CA LEU A 899 20.71 21.44 36.04
C LEU A 899 21.69 22.60 36.05
N ALA A 900 21.48 23.57 36.94
CA ALA A 900 22.41 24.67 37.17
C ALA A 900 23.79 24.18 37.64
N ASN A 901 23.84 23.07 38.39
CA ASN A 901 25.05 22.59 39.06
C ASN A 901 25.73 21.41 38.31
N PRO A 902 27.04 21.16 38.51
CA PRO A 902 27.74 20.03 37.91
C PRO A 902 27.09 18.68 38.25
N LEU A 903 27.08 17.73 37.29
CA LEU A 903 26.49 16.42 37.50
C LEU A 903 27.39 15.51 38.33
N ASN A 904 28.71 15.68 38.38
CA ASN A 904 29.60 14.83 39.17
C ASN A 904 30.84 15.59 39.68
N PHE A 905 31.50 15.04 40.71
CA PHE A 905 32.68 15.64 41.34
C PHE A 905 33.79 15.93 40.32
N TRP A 906 34.01 15.04 39.35
CA TRP A 906 34.97 15.25 38.26
C TRP A 906 34.61 16.41 37.31
N GLN A 907 33.32 16.66 37.05
CA GLN A 907 32.91 17.89 36.36
C GLN A 907 33.07 19.13 37.23
N SER A 908 32.91 18.99 38.55
CA SER A 908 33.22 20.06 39.52
C SER A 908 34.71 20.40 39.54
N PHE A 909 35.58 19.37 39.48
CA PHE A 909 37.03 19.52 39.48
C PHE A 909 37.55 20.11 38.17
N LYS A 910 37.09 19.60 37.01
CA LYS A 910 37.35 20.25 35.71
C LYS A 910 36.75 21.64 35.63
N GLY A 911 35.62 21.88 36.29
CA GLY A 911 34.95 23.18 36.38
C GLY A 911 35.71 24.21 37.21
N ALA A 912 36.39 23.80 38.27
CA ALA A 912 37.24 24.68 39.09
C ALA A 912 38.46 25.21 38.31
N PHE A 913 39.10 24.37 37.49
CA PHE A 913 40.18 24.81 36.59
C PHE A 913 39.68 25.50 35.30
N ALA A 914 38.43 25.24 34.89
CA ALA A 914 37.78 25.88 33.74
C ALA A 914 36.85 27.06 34.10
N PHE A 915 36.90 27.56 35.34
CA PHE A 915 36.02 28.63 35.86
C PHE A 915 36.09 29.92 35.02
N LEU A 916 37.21 30.12 34.34
CA LEU A 916 37.42 31.24 33.42
C LEU A 916 36.79 31.05 32.03
N GLY A 917 36.35 29.84 31.64
CA GLY A 917 35.87 29.57 30.27
C GLY A 917 34.58 28.79 30.09
N ASN A 918 34.12 28.03 31.10
CA ASN A 918 32.91 27.24 30.99
C ASN A 918 31.67 28.06 31.40
N ARG A 919 30.76 28.30 30.44
CA ARG A 919 29.48 29.00 30.63
C ARG A 919 28.70 28.53 31.85
N LYS A 920 28.64 27.21 32.06
CA LYS A 920 27.94 26.62 33.20
C LYS A 920 28.54 27.05 34.54
N GLY A 921 29.87 27.06 34.66
CA GLY A 921 30.56 27.42 35.92
C GLY A 921 30.34 28.88 36.34
N ARG A 922 30.17 29.80 35.38
CA ARG A 922 29.88 31.21 35.64
C ARG A 922 28.39 31.48 35.93
N LEU A 923 27.49 30.69 35.35
CA LEU A 923 26.05 30.80 35.59
C LEU A 923 25.64 30.26 36.97
N THR A 924 26.26 29.16 37.42
CA THR A 924 25.86 28.44 38.64
C THR A 924 25.75 29.33 39.88
N PRO A 925 26.73 30.21 40.22
CA PRO A 925 26.66 31.01 41.44
C PRO A 925 25.47 31.98 41.44
N GLY A 926 25.28 32.74 40.36
CA GLY A 926 24.19 33.73 40.26
C GLY A 926 22.80 33.09 40.24
N LEU A 927 22.65 31.94 39.59
CA LEU A 927 21.38 31.21 39.60
C LEU A 927 21.09 30.57 40.97
N ASN A 928 22.09 30.02 41.65
CA ASN A 928 21.93 29.50 43.02
C ASN A 928 21.56 30.63 44.00
N GLU A 929 22.16 31.81 43.85
CA GLU A 929 21.82 32.99 44.65
C GLU A 929 20.35 33.40 44.46
N GLN A 930 19.85 33.46 43.22
CA GLN A 930 18.43 33.72 42.95
C GLN A 930 17.52 32.66 43.58
N ILE A 931 17.82 31.37 43.39
CA ILE A 931 17.05 30.26 43.97
C ILE A 931 16.95 30.42 45.50
N PHE A 932 18.07 30.63 46.18
CA PHE A 932 18.10 30.70 47.64
C PHE A 932 17.54 32.02 48.20
N SER A 933 17.68 33.12 47.46
CA SER A 933 17.05 34.40 47.78
C SER A 933 15.52 34.27 47.74
N SER A 934 14.96 33.69 46.69
CA SER A 934 13.52 33.46 46.58
C SER A 934 12.98 32.50 47.66
N ILE A 935 13.75 31.48 48.07
CA ILE A 935 13.36 30.62 49.20
C ILE A 935 13.31 31.44 50.49
N THR A 936 14.30 32.31 50.73
CA THR A 936 14.35 33.15 51.93
C THR A 936 13.24 34.20 51.96
N SER A 937 12.82 34.73 50.81
CA SER A 937 11.72 35.71 50.76
C SER A 937 10.33 35.08 50.94
N ILE A 938 10.15 33.83 50.50
CA ILE A 938 8.84 33.17 50.45
C ILE A 938 8.57 32.29 51.67
N CYS A 939 9.60 31.74 52.29
CA CYS A 939 9.46 30.90 53.48
C CYS A 939 9.62 31.72 54.76
N ALA A 940 8.82 31.41 55.78
CA ALA A 940 9.06 31.92 57.13
C ALA A 940 10.47 31.56 57.61
N GLY A 941 11.09 32.43 58.41
CA GLY A 941 12.51 32.33 58.77
C GLY A 941 12.93 30.93 59.29
N GLY A 942 12.13 30.33 60.16
CA GLY A 942 12.38 29.00 60.73
C GLY A 942 12.24 27.82 59.76
N ILE A 943 11.58 28.01 58.61
CA ILE A 943 11.33 26.95 57.61
C ILE A 943 12.31 27.04 56.43
N SER A 944 12.82 28.23 56.15
CA SER A 944 13.68 28.49 54.98
C SER A 944 14.91 27.58 54.88
N SER A 945 15.57 27.27 56.01
CA SER A 945 16.71 26.35 56.07
C SER A 945 16.32 24.92 55.69
N SER A 946 15.22 24.41 56.25
CA SER A 946 14.70 23.08 55.94
C SER A 946 14.31 22.95 54.46
N VAL A 947 13.66 23.97 53.88
CA VAL A 947 13.32 23.99 52.44
C VAL A 947 14.58 23.95 51.58
N LYS A 948 15.63 24.71 51.94
CA LYS A 948 16.92 24.66 51.22
C LYS A 948 17.52 23.25 51.23
N ASP A 949 17.52 22.57 52.37
CA ASP A 949 18.02 21.20 52.48
C ASP A 949 17.23 20.21 51.60
N HIS A 950 15.90 20.31 51.59
CA HIS A 950 15.04 19.48 50.74
C HIS A 950 15.25 19.77 49.25
N VAL A 951 15.44 21.04 48.85
CA VAL A 951 15.80 21.42 47.47
C VAL A 951 17.13 20.76 47.07
N LEU A 952 18.14 20.77 47.94
CA LEU A 952 19.42 20.11 47.70
C LEU A 952 19.29 18.59 47.60
N GLN A 953 18.44 17.97 48.43
CA GLN A 953 18.15 16.53 48.35
C GLN A 953 17.47 16.17 47.04
N ARG A 954 16.40 16.88 46.67
CA ARG A 954 15.72 16.69 45.38
C ARG A 954 16.67 16.90 44.21
N SER A 955 17.55 17.89 44.30
CA SER A 955 18.58 18.12 43.30
C SER A 955 19.51 16.91 43.11
N LYS A 956 19.91 16.25 44.20
CA LYS A 956 20.69 15.00 44.13
C LYS A 956 19.92 13.88 43.43
N LEU A 957 18.63 13.72 43.73
CA LEU A 957 17.77 12.72 43.10
C LEU A 957 17.66 12.92 41.59
N VAL A 958 17.35 14.14 41.16
CA VAL A 958 17.27 14.49 39.73
C VAL A 958 18.61 14.24 39.03
N LYS A 959 19.74 14.64 39.63
CA LYS A 959 21.08 14.35 39.08
C LYS A 959 21.33 12.85 38.93
N ASN A 960 20.95 12.05 39.92
CA ASN A 960 21.10 10.60 39.86
C ASN A 960 20.22 9.99 38.77
N GLY A 961 18.98 10.47 38.61
CA GLY A 961 18.07 10.08 37.54
C GLY A 961 18.66 10.33 36.14
N ILE A 962 19.15 11.55 35.89
CA ILE A 962 19.82 11.91 34.62
C ILE A 962 21.05 11.02 34.36
N ARG A 963 21.82 10.68 35.41
CA ARG A 963 22.98 9.79 35.27
C ARG A 963 22.59 8.35 34.93
N GLY A 964 21.41 7.91 35.36
CA GLY A 964 20.88 6.57 35.12
C GLY A 964 20.37 6.35 33.70
N LEU A 965 20.16 7.41 32.91
CA LEU A 965 19.75 7.31 31.51
C LEU A 965 20.84 6.67 30.64
N ARG A 966 20.42 5.80 29.71
CA ARG A 966 21.29 5.24 28.67
C ARG A 966 21.51 6.30 27.57
N GLY A 967 22.75 6.53 27.16
CA GLY A 967 23.08 7.46 26.07
C GLY A 967 23.45 8.87 26.50
N LYS A 968 23.02 9.88 25.73
CA LYS A 968 23.31 11.30 26.03
C LYS A 968 22.55 11.70 27.29
N LYS A 969 23.25 12.25 28.28
CA LYS A 969 22.67 12.67 29.56
C LYS A 969 21.96 14.02 29.43
N ARG A 970 20.80 14.04 28.76
CA ARG A 970 19.96 15.25 28.62
C ARG A 970 18.91 15.29 29.71
N PHE A 971 18.51 16.49 30.11
CA PHE A 971 17.38 16.62 31.02
C PHE A 971 16.06 16.34 30.32
N GLU A 972 15.90 16.72 29.05
CA GLU A 972 14.67 16.43 28.30
C GLU A 972 14.32 14.94 28.39
N ASP A 973 15.30 14.06 28.16
CA ASP A 973 15.16 12.60 28.30
C ASP A 973 14.71 12.17 29.71
N TYR A 974 15.17 12.84 30.76
CA TYR A 974 14.75 12.56 32.15
C TYR A 974 13.38 13.15 32.46
N GLY A 975 13.07 14.35 31.97
CA GLY A 975 11.77 14.99 32.10
C GLY A 975 10.66 14.14 31.48
N TRP A 976 10.94 13.46 30.37
CA TRP A 976 10.03 12.48 29.78
C TRP A 976 9.79 11.25 30.67
N VAL A 977 10.79 10.81 31.46
CA VAL A 977 10.61 9.77 32.48
C VAL A 977 9.71 10.27 33.61
N GLU A 978 9.88 11.52 34.05
CA GLU A 978 9.02 12.12 35.07
C GLU A 978 7.59 12.33 34.54
N LEU A 979 7.42 12.65 33.26
CA LEU A 979 6.10 12.70 32.62
C LEU A 979 5.45 11.31 32.52
N ALA A 980 6.20 10.29 32.13
CA ALA A 980 5.71 8.92 32.10
C ALA A 980 5.24 8.47 33.49
N ALA A 981 6.01 8.81 34.55
CA ALA A 981 5.62 8.57 35.92
C ALA A 981 4.37 9.36 36.34
N PHE A 982 4.26 10.63 35.93
CA PHE A 982 3.06 11.45 36.16
C PHE A 982 1.83 10.85 35.49
N ALA A 983 1.95 10.38 34.25
CA ALA A 983 0.86 9.89 33.44
C ALA A 983 0.52 8.41 33.67
N GLY A 984 1.32 7.68 34.44
CA GLY A 984 1.15 6.23 34.67
C GLY A 984 1.22 5.40 33.38
N THR A 985 1.85 5.92 32.32
CA THR A 985 1.87 5.33 30.98
C THR A 985 3.30 5.24 30.43
N GLY A 986 3.48 4.52 29.33
CA GLY A 986 4.77 4.47 28.61
C GLY A 986 5.18 5.83 28.03
N PRO A 987 6.43 5.97 27.56
CA PRO A 987 6.93 7.23 27.01
C PRO A 987 6.09 7.68 25.81
N ALA A 988 5.54 8.90 25.88
CA ALA A 988 4.84 9.53 24.76
C ALA A 988 5.84 10.03 23.72
N THR A 989 5.47 9.94 22.43
CA THR A 989 6.30 10.51 21.36
C THR A 989 5.94 11.97 21.20
N VAL A 990 6.76 12.82 21.81
CA VAL A 990 6.60 14.27 21.79
C VAL A 990 7.85 14.90 21.18
N VAL A 991 7.65 15.85 20.28
CA VAL A 991 8.71 16.55 19.58
C VAL A 991 8.61 18.04 19.89
N ASP A 992 9.70 18.61 20.41
CA ASP A 992 9.87 20.06 20.41
C ASP A 992 10.32 20.47 19.02
N LEU A 993 9.39 21.03 18.24
CA LEU A 993 9.60 21.39 16.85
C LEU A 993 10.60 22.54 16.71
N THR A 994 10.89 23.29 17.77
CA THR A 994 11.94 24.31 17.73
C THR A 994 13.33 23.68 17.67
N GLU A 995 13.52 22.44 18.15
CA GLU A 995 14.85 21.78 18.14
C GLU A 995 15.33 21.35 16.76
N LEU A 996 14.44 21.32 15.77
CA LEU A 996 14.76 20.94 14.38
C LEU A 996 15.82 21.85 13.74
N CYS A 997 15.89 23.12 14.19
CA CYS A 997 16.86 24.11 13.73
C CYS A 997 17.65 24.66 14.93
N PRO A 998 18.73 23.97 15.36
CA PRO A 998 19.33 24.21 16.66
C PRO A 998 20.22 25.46 16.74
N SER A 999 20.51 26.17 15.65
CA SER A 999 21.42 27.32 15.66
C SER A 999 21.11 28.36 14.60
N SER A 1000 21.60 29.58 14.80
CA SER A 1000 21.63 30.64 13.79
C SER A 1000 22.38 30.16 12.55
N VAL A 1001 21.85 30.46 11.37
CA VAL A 1001 22.35 29.98 10.08
C VAL A 1001 22.83 31.13 9.21
N ALA A 1002 23.85 30.87 8.40
CA ALA A 1002 24.24 31.78 7.34
C ALA A 1002 23.74 31.22 6.02
N LEU A 1003 23.05 32.05 5.25
CA LEU A 1003 22.61 31.74 3.89
C LEU A 1003 23.52 32.49 2.92
N ASP A 1004 23.89 31.86 1.81
CA ASP A 1004 24.45 32.59 0.68
C ASP A 1004 23.32 33.21 -0.17
N SER A 1005 23.68 34.03 -1.16
CA SER A 1005 22.69 34.71 -2.01
C SER A 1005 21.71 33.74 -2.67
N THR A 1006 22.21 32.60 -3.19
CA THR A 1006 21.36 31.60 -3.86
C THR A 1006 20.36 30.97 -2.90
N ALA A 1007 20.81 30.64 -1.67
CA ALA A 1007 19.94 30.07 -0.64
C ALA A 1007 18.89 31.08 -0.16
N VAL A 1008 19.23 32.37 -0.08
CA VAL A 1008 18.27 33.44 0.24
C VAL A 1008 17.18 33.54 -0.82
N ASP A 1009 17.57 33.64 -2.09
CA ASP A 1009 16.63 33.73 -3.21
C ASP A 1009 15.72 32.50 -3.27
N SER A 1010 16.30 31.31 -3.10
CA SER A 1010 15.54 30.06 -3.03
C SER A 1010 14.55 30.05 -1.87
N HIS A 1011 14.94 30.54 -0.69
CA HIS A 1011 14.11 30.53 0.50
C HIS A 1011 12.93 31.50 0.38
N VAL A 1012 13.17 32.72 -0.12
CA VAL A 1012 12.14 33.73 -0.40
C VAL A 1012 11.20 33.28 -1.53
N SER A 1013 11.74 32.75 -2.62
CA SER A 1013 10.92 32.25 -3.73
C SER A 1013 10.05 31.07 -3.30
N THR A 1014 10.58 30.15 -2.48
CA THR A 1014 9.80 29.03 -1.94
C THR A 1014 8.65 29.54 -1.09
N TYR A 1015 8.90 30.52 -0.21
CA TYR A 1015 7.86 31.13 0.61
C TYR A 1015 6.73 31.75 -0.23
N HIS A 1016 7.06 32.57 -1.24
CA HIS A 1016 6.05 33.19 -2.09
C HIS A 1016 5.26 32.19 -2.93
N ASN A 1017 5.92 31.16 -3.45
CA ASN A 1017 5.26 30.09 -4.20
C ASN A 1017 4.30 29.30 -3.31
N ASP A 1018 4.75 28.90 -2.11
CA ASP A 1018 3.92 28.20 -1.13
C ASP A 1018 2.71 29.06 -0.74
N ARG A 1019 2.92 30.35 -0.43
CA ARG A 1019 1.83 31.26 -0.04
C ARG A 1019 0.82 31.46 -1.18
N LYS A 1020 1.30 31.62 -2.42
CA LYS A 1020 0.42 31.72 -3.59
C LYS A 1020 -0.43 30.45 -3.76
N ASN A 1021 0.20 29.27 -3.67
CA ASN A 1021 -0.50 27.99 -3.74
C ASN A 1021 -1.57 27.89 -2.64
N THR A 1022 -1.24 28.24 -1.40
CA THR A 1022 -2.21 28.27 -0.29
C THR A 1022 -3.37 29.23 -0.59
N MET A 1023 -3.10 30.43 -1.10
CA MET A 1023 -4.17 31.39 -1.45
C MET A 1023 -5.08 30.89 -2.56
N ASP A 1024 -4.53 30.21 -3.58
CA ASP A 1024 -5.32 29.59 -4.64
C ASP A 1024 -6.19 28.45 -4.07
N TRP A 1025 -5.67 27.67 -3.12
CA TRP A 1025 -6.43 26.63 -2.42
C TRP A 1025 -7.57 27.20 -1.58
N GLU A 1026 -7.27 28.24 -0.78
CA GLU A 1026 -8.25 28.94 0.04
C GLU A 1026 -9.37 29.56 -0.81
N LYS A 1027 -9.03 30.10 -2.00
CA LYS A 1027 -10.00 30.65 -2.95
C LYS A 1027 -10.96 29.56 -3.46
N ASP A 1028 -10.43 28.42 -3.90
CA ASP A 1028 -11.25 27.32 -4.41
C ASP A 1028 -12.16 26.73 -3.32
N ALA A 1029 -11.63 26.58 -2.10
CA ALA A 1029 -12.41 26.14 -0.95
C ALA A 1029 -13.56 27.10 -0.64
N LYS A 1030 -13.30 28.42 -0.65
CA LYS A 1030 -14.35 29.43 -0.46
C LYS A 1030 -15.42 29.40 -1.54
N ILE A 1031 -15.05 29.18 -2.79
CA ILE A 1031 -16.01 29.02 -3.89
C ILE A 1031 -16.92 27.81 -3.63
N MET A 1032 -16.34 26.66 -3.27
CA MET A 1032 -17.12 25.45 -2.96
C MET A 1032 -18.03 25.64 -1.75
N ILE A 1033 -17.53 26.19 -0.64
CA ILE A 1033 -18.33 26.46 0.56
C ILE A 1033 -19.49 27.41 0.22
N THR A 1034 -19.23 28.51 -0.50
CA THR A 1034 -20.28 29.49 -0.86
C THR A 1034 -21.34 28.87 -1.78
N SER A 1035 -20.96 27.93 -2.65
CA SER A 1035 -21.92 27.22 -3.51
C SER A 1035 -22.79 26.20 -2.77
N MET A 1036 -22.41 25.79 -1.56
CA MET A 1036 -23.06 24.71 -0.81
C MET A 1036 -23.68 25.16 0.50
N VAL A 1037 -23.24 26.27 1.10
CA VAL A 1037 -23.72 26.74 2.41
C VAL A 1037 -24.46 28.06 2.25
N ASN A 1038 -25.66 28.11 2.81
CA ASN A 1038 -26.61 29.21 2.69
C ASN A 1038 -26.69 29.71 1.25
N PRO A 1039 -26.98 28.81 0.28
CA PRO A 1039 -27.06 29.20 -1.12
C PRO A 1039 -28.11 30.32 -1.24
N VAL A 1040 -27.72 31.39 -1.92
CA VAL A 1040 -28.65 32.43 -2.36
C VAL A 1040 -29.09 31.97 -3.74
N ASP A 1041 -30.37 31.71 -3.92
CA ASP A 1041 -30.90 31.49 -5.27
C ASP A 1041 -30.66 32.80 -6.04
N GLU A 1042 -29.76 32.73 -7.03
CA GLU A 1042 -29.56 33.83 -7.97
C GLU A 1042 -30.82 33.88 -8.85
N GLU A 1043 -31.77 34.75 -8.50
CA GLU A 1043 -32.95 35.07 -9.33
C GLU A 1043 -32.57 35.63 -10.71
#